data_AF-A0A2S5KIK0-F1
#
_entry.id   AF-A0A2S5KIK0-F1
#
_cell.length_a   1.000
_cell.length_b   1.000
_cell.length_c   1.000
_cell.angle_alpha   90.00
_cell.angle_beta   90.00
_cell.angle_gamma   90.00
#
_symmetry.space_group_name_H-M   'P 1'
#
loop_
_entity.id
_entity.type
_entity.pdbx_description
1 polymer ?
#
loop_
_entity_poly.entity_id
_entity_poly.type
_entity_poly.pdbx_seq_one_letter_code
_entity_poly.pdbx_strand_id
1 'polypeptide(L)'
;MAGKIPQRFIDDLLSRTDIVDVIDERVPLKKTGKNYSACCPFHQEKSPSFSVSPDKQFYYCFGCGASGNALGFIMEYDRVEFRGAVETLAQRAGLEIPTEAQENDSKEDKLAPILAMLDEVAEWYSLQLKEHLQRDKAISYLRKRGLTGQTAKAFGIGFAPPGWDNVLSRFGTTAARRQALIDAGLLIDKPEEGRCYDRFRDRIMFPIRNSKGKIIGFGGRVLTNEKPKYLNSPETPVFHKNQELYGLYEARKYCKRLERFVIVEGYMDVVMLGQHGLHEAVATLGTATSDTHLRTLFRRVEEVVFCFDGDEAGRKAAERALMTVLPLMEDGRQARFLFLPDGEDPDSLIQQEGLEAFQRRLNRAQSFSDFLFDHIQGGEVPDTAEAKALLSKRALPLIAQIKEGILKQLLMDNLAHITGMDSQRLQHWLEHDQPAPVKDINAYQEPAWDEAHPAEYADYAQIGMPAADDNELGYPPYYTEDEETFSSPMPLTGKKEWKKKGAKKQKGEWKKSAAKHEKEEPIGKVVRMTPCRAAVLTLIRSPEALADLDIDLNYLHSFADSEIHFLLELITYLRHQPEAGFADLAAHFDFANNPSCRFLNQLSEISYQADADDGQRYLRSNLIRLQIDAIQQQYESLQEKLLKQIRFTEEEKQQYRDLQPKRLELQQLLKGQ
;
A
#
# COMPACT_ATOMS: atom_id res chain seq x y z
N MET A 1 5.31 35.84 -17.43
CA MET A 1 5.84 35.45 -16.11
C MET A 1 7.09 34.63 -16.37
N ALA A 2 8.23 35.05 -15.84
CA ALA A 2 9.53 34.43 -16.13
C ALA A 2 9.60 33.01 -15.52
N GLY A 3 9.88 32.02 -16.37
CA GLY A 3 10.01 30.61 -16.00
C GLY A 3 11.19 30.32 -15.06
N LYS A 4 11.18 29.16 -14.42
CA LYS A 4 12.22 28.77 -13.44
C LYS A 4 13.45 28.24 -14.18
N ILE A 5 14.64 28.70 -13.80
CA ILE A 5 15.91 28.17 -14.31
C ILE A 5 16.10 26.73 -13.77
N PRO A 6 16.37 25.71 -14.62
CA PRO A 6 16.51 24.33 -14.16
C PRO A 6 17.67 24.15 -13.17
N GLN A 7 17.46 23.36 -12.11
CA GLN A 7 18.50 23.09 -11.09
C GLN A 7 19.77 22.50 -11.72
N ARG A 8 19.64 21.59 -12.69
CA ARG A 8 20.78 21.02 -13.42
C ARG A 8 21.68 22.06 -14.11
N PHE A 9 21.09 23.17 -14.59
CA PHE A 9 21.85 24.23 -15.23
C PHE A 9 22.62 25.04 -14.19
N ILE A 10 22.01 25.27 -13.02
CA ILE A 10 22.66 25.94 -11.90
C ILE A 10 23.85 25.09 -11.41
N ASP A 11 23.68 23.78 -11.31
CA ASP A 11 24.73 22.86 -10.89
C ASP A 11 25.89 22.80 -11.91
N ASP A 12 25.58 22.72 -13.22
CA ASP A 12 26.59 22.77 -14.29
C ASP A 12 27.32 24.13 -14.31
N LEU A 13 26.58 25.23 -14.17
CA LEU A 13 27.13 26.58 -14.10
C LEU A 13 28.10 26.74 -12.93
N LEU A 14 27.74 26.28 -11.74
CA LEU A 14 28.61 26.30 -10.56
C LEU A 14 29.84 25.39 -10.75
N SER A 15 29.70 24.24 -11.41
CA SER A 15 30.83 23.34 -11.68
C SER A 15 31.87 23.93 -12.63
N ARG A 16 31.47 24.88 -13.49
CA ARG A 16 32.34 25.58 -14.44
C ARG A 16 32.82 26.93 -13.95
N THR A 17 32.46 27.30 -12.72
CA THR A 17 32.82 28.58 -12.12
C THR A 17 33.83 28.34 -11.00
N ASP A 18 35.00 28.97 -11.06
CA ASP A 18 35.91 29.01 -9.92
C ASP A 18 35.55 30.20 -9.01
N ILE A 19 35.19 29.90 -7.77
CA ILE A 19 34.85 30.92 -6.76
C ILE A 19 36.00 31.89 -6.50
N VAL A 20 37.26 31.46 -6.61
CA VAL A 20 38.43 32.32 -6.39
C VAL A 20 38.45 33.42 -7.46
N ASP A 21 38.27 33.05 -8.73
CA ASP A 21 38.27 33.97 -9.85
C ASP A 21 37.10 34.97 -9.81
N VAL A 22 35.94 34.53 -9.31
CA VAL A 22 34.76 35.38 -9.16
C VAL A 22 34.95 36.43 -8.08
N ILE A 23 35.55 36.04 -6.95
CA ILE A 23 35.75 36.92 -5.80
C ILE A 23 36.95 37.84 -6.01
N ASP A 24 38.07 37.33 -6.52
CA ASP A 24 39.33 38.09 -6.67
C ASP A 24 39.19 39.31 -7.58
N GLU A 25 38.28 39.25 -8.56
CA GLU A 25 37.93 40.38 -9.44
C GLU A 25 37.29 41.55 -8.69
N ARG A 26 36.61 41.29 -7.57
CA ARG A 26 35.87 42.29 -6.78
C ARG A 26 36.59 42.65 -5.49
N VAL A 27 37.20 41.67 -4.85
CA VAL A 27 37.89 41.79 -3.56
C VAL A 27 39.26 41.15 -3.70
N PRO A 28 40.36 41.93 -3.64
CA PRO A 28 41.70 41.40 -3.86
C PRO A 28 42.05 40.36 -2.81
N LEU A 29 42.24 39.12 -3.25
CA LEU A 29 42.49 37.96 -2.40
C LEU A 29 43.99 37.74 -2.20
N LYS A 30 44.39 37.50 -0.95
CA LYS A 30 45.76 37.11 -0.61
C LYS A 30 45.83 35.64 -0.23
N LYS A 31 46.67 34.88 -0.93
CA LYS A 31 46.88 33.45 -0.65
C LYS A 31 47.46 33.27 0.76
N THR A 32 46.77 32.47 1.57
CA THR A 32 47.12 32.19 2.97
C THR A 32 46.99 30.69 3.22
N GLY A 33 48.11 29.96 3.09
CA GLY A 33 48.12 28.50 3.14
C GLY A 33 47.39 27.88 1.95
N LYS A 34 46.43 26.99 2.22
CA LYS A 34 45.59 26.35 1.19
C LYS A 34 44.41 27.21 0.73
N ASN A 35 44.06 28.26 1.49
CA ASN A 35 42.93 29.13 1.22
C ASN A 35 43.40 30.52 0.78
N TYR A 36 42.44 31.35 0.40
CA TYR A 36 42.64 32.78 0.17
C TYR A 36 41.97 33.59 1.30
N SER A 37 42.49 34.77 1.56
CA SER A 37 42.00 35.66 2.62
C SER A 37 41.96 37.12 2.18
N ALA A 38 40.95 37.86 2.65
CA ALA A 38 40.79 39.30 2.44
C ALA A 38 40.01 39.96 3.60
N CYS A 39 39.91 41.30 3.59
CA CYS A 39 38.92 41.99 4.41
C CYS A 39 37.53 41.75 3.83
N CYS A 40 36.56 41.49 4.70
CA CYS A 40 35.19 41.19 4.29
C CYS A 40 34.55 42.39 3.57
N PRO A 41 33.89 42.16 2.42
CA PRO A 41 33.16 43.22 1.74
C PRO A 41 31.79 43.51 2.37
N PHE A 42 31.28 42.62 3.21
CA PHE A 42 29.93 42.68 3.77
C PHE A 42 29.85 43.38 5.14
N HIS A 43 30.99 43.65 5.77
CA HIS A 43 31.06 44.42 7.01
C HIS A 43 32.41 45.15 7.11
N GLN A 44 32.47 46.19 7.93
CA GLN A 44 33.66 47.02 8.02
C GLN A 44 34.64 46.49 9.07
N GLU A 45 35.81 46.04 8.63
CA GLU A 45 36.89 45.54 9.49
C GLU A 45 38.27 46.02 9.04
N LYS A 46 39.26 45.99 9.93
CA LYS A 46 40.66 46.37 9.65
C LYS A 46 41.59 45.17 9.47
N SER A 47 41.19 44.01 9.95
CA SER A 47 41.94 42.75 9.84
C SER A 47 41.19 41.79 8.92
N PRO A 48 41.89 41.01 8.07
CA PRO A 48 41.24 40.11 7.13
C PRO A 48 40.54 38.95 7.85
N SER A 49 39.21 38.86 7.78
CA SER A 49 38.43 37.72 8.30
C SER A 49 37.65 36.96 7.23
N PHE A 50 37.73 37.38 5.96
CA PHE A 50 37.05 36.74 4.85
C PHE A 50 37.93 35.67 4.22
N SER A 51 37.54 34.39 4.32
CA SER A 51 38.31 33.27 3.76
C SER A 51 37.57 32.58 2.62
N VAL A 52 38.29 32.28 1.53
CA VAL A 52 37.79 31.57 0.36
C VAL A 52 38.55 30.26 0.21
N SER A 53 37.83 29.16 0.09
CA SER A 53 38.39 27.83 -0.10
C SER A 53 38.23 27.37 -1.56
N PRO A 54 39.33 27.23 -2.32
CA PRO A 54 39.28 26.75 -3.71
C PRO A 54 38.74 25.31 -3.79
N ASP A 55 39.21 24.44 -2.89
CA ASP A 55 38.83 23.01 -2.89
C ASP A 55 37.34 22.80 -2.58
N LYS A 56 36.76 23.66 -1.74
CA LYS A 56 35.35 23.55 -1.32
C LYS A 56 34.40 24.44 -2.13
N GLN A 57 34.94 25.27 -3.03
CA GLN A 57 34.18 26.24 -3.82
C GLN A 57 33.21 27.08 -2.96
N PHE A 58 33.70 27.59 -1.82
CA PHE A 58 32.91 28.27 -0.80
C PHE A 58 33.69 29.39 -0.09
N TYR A 59 33.01 30.46 0.31
CA TYR A 59 33.55 31.53 1.16
C TYR A 59 32.89 31.55 2.54
N TYR A 60 33.65 31.99 3.54
CA TYR A 60 33.16 32.22 4.90
C TYR A 60 33.88 33.41 5.54
N CYS A 61 33.11 34.30 6.17
CA CYS A 61 33.63 35.41 6.95
C CYS A 61 33.61 35.10 8.44
N PHE A 62 34.77 35.06 9.08
CA PHE A 62 34.88 34.81 10.52
C PHE A 62 34.45 36.00 11.39
N GLY A 63 34.38 37.22 10.84
CA GLY A 63 33.87 38.41 11.54
C GLY A 63 32.35 38.47 11.63
N CYS A 64 31.64 38.46 10.50
CA CYS A 64 30.18 38.65 10.44
C CYS A 64 29.35 37.38 10.14
N GLY A 65 30.00 36.25 9.85
CA GLY A 65 29.32 34.99 9.52
C GLY A 65 28.78 34.89 8.09
N ALA A 66 28.99 35.90 7.23
CA ALA A 66 28.60 35.84 5.83
C ALA A 66 29.26 34.64 5.13
N SER A 67 28.49 33.87 4.37
CA SER A 67 28.98 32.62 3.78
C SER A 67 28.17 32.22 2.55
N GLY A 68 28.80 31.56 1.58
CA GLY A 68 28.11 31.19 0.34
C GLY A 68 29.04 30.62 -0.73
N ASN A 69 28.45 30.30 -1.88
CA ASN A 69 29.17 29.92 -3.10
C ASN A 69 29.32 31.13 -4.06
N ALA A 70 29.92 30.92 -5.24
CA ALA A 70 30.13 31.98 -6.22
C ALA A 70 28.85 32.74 -6.61
N LEU A 71 27.72 32.03 -6.72
CA LEU A 71 26.43 32.62 -7.04
C LEU A 71 25.89 33.49 -5.89
N GLY A 72 25.94 32.97 -4.66
CA GLY A 72 25.56 33.72 -3.46
C GLY A 72 26.38 34.99 -3.27
N PHE A 73 27.70 34.91 -3.54
CA PHE A 73 28.59 36.06 -3.48
C PHE A 73 28.16 37.18 -4.44
N ILE A 74 27.87 36.86 -5.70
CA ILE A 74 27.43 37.84 -6.70
C ILE A 74 26.09 38.46 -6.30
N MET A 75 25.14 37.65 -5.83
CA MET A 75 23.85 38.17 -5.36
C MET A 75 24.02 39.18 -4.23
N GLU A 76 24.86 38.88 -3.24
CA GLU A 76 25.05 39.73 -2.07
C GLU A 76 25.92 40.96 -2.38
N TYR A 77 27.00 40.78 -3.15
CA TYR A 77 27.97 41.84 -3.44
C TYR A 77 27.47 42.80 -4.53
N ASP A 78 26.97 42.29 -5.65
CA ASP A 78 26.46 43.10 -6.76
C ASP A 78 25.01 43.55 -6.55
N ARG A 79 24.35 43.06 -5.48
CA ARG A 79 22.93 43.34 -5.13
C ARG A 79 21.97 43.04 -6.26
N VAL A 80 22.26 41.98 -7.00
CA VAL A 80 21.43 41.50 -8.11
C VAL A 80 20.54 40.35 -7.64
N GLU A 81 19.33 40.29 -8.20
CA GLU A 81 18.46 39.14 -7.98
C GLU A 81 19.05 37.86 -8.57
N PHE A 82 18.59 36.70 -8.11
CA PHE A 82 19.09 35.38 -8.49
C PHE A 82 19.31 35.21 -9.99
N ARG A 83 18.35 35.64 -10.82
CA ARG A 83 18.45 35.54 -12.28
C ARG A 83 19.59 36.41 -12.85
N GLY A 84 19.76 37.62 -12.35
CA GLY A 84 20.87 38.50 -12.76
C GLY A 84 22.23 37.92 -12.39
N ALA A 85 22.33 37.27 -11.22
CA ALA A 85 23.54 36.56 -10.82
C ALA A 85 23.84 35.35 -11.72
N VAL A 86 22.82 34.58 -12.09
CA VAL A 86 22.95 33.45 -13.04
C VAL A 86 23.36 33.95 -14.43
N GLU A 87 22.79 35.07 -14.91
CA GLU A 87 23.16 35.72 -16.18
C GLU A 87 24.63 36.15 -16.21
N THR A 88 25.11 36.75 -15.13
CA THR A 88 26.51 37.18 -15.03
C THR A 88 27.48 36.00 -15.04
N LEU A 89 27.20 34.94 -14.28
CA LEU A 89 28.04 33.74 -14.28
C LEU A 89 27.96 32.98 -15.62
N ALA A 90 26.77 32.86 -16.20
CA ALA A 90 26.57 32.15 -17.46
C ALA A 90 27.31 32.83 -18.62
N GLN A 91 27.26 34.18 -18.68
CA GLN A 91 28.03 34.95 -19.65
C GLN A 91 29.54 34.70 -19.51
N ARG A 92 30.05 34.64 -18.28
CA ARG A 92 31.46 34.37 -18.00
C ARG A 92 31.88 32.94 -18.37
N ALA A 93 31.00 31.97 -18.14
CA ALA A 93 31.22 30.57 -18.49
C ALA A 93 30.94 30.26 -19.98
N GLY A 94 30.52 31.24 -20.78
CA GLY A 94 30.13 31.03 -22.18
C GLY A 94 28.89 30.15 -22.34
N LEU A 95 28.01 30.11 -21.33
CA LEU A 95 26.80 29.31 -21.30
C LEU A 95 25.58 30.18 -21.65
N GLU A 96 24.76 29.69 -22.58
CA GLU A 96 23.44 30.27 -22.82
C GLU A 96 22.45 29.75 -21.77
N ILE A 97 21.69 30.65 -21.15
CA ILE A 97 20.68 30.26 -20.16
C ILE A 97 19.51 29.60 -20.88
N PRO A 98 19.17 28.33 -20.55
CA PRO A 98 18.04 27.65 -21.16
C PRO A 98 16.76 28.43 -20.90
N THR A 99 16.07 28.83 -21.97
CA THR A 99 14.69 29.33 -21.86
C THR A 99 13.76 28.11 -21.90
N GLU A 100 12.82 27.99 -20.95
CA GLU A 100 11.86 26.85 -20.84
C GLU A 100 11.20 26.48 -22.20
N ALA A 101 11.07 27.43 -23.13
CA ALA A 101 10.51 27.20 -24.46
C ALA A 101 11.30 26.18 -25.31
N GLN A 102 12.64 26.20 -25.32
CA GLN A 102 13.42 25.34 -26.24
C GLN A 102 13.57 23.88 -25.75
N GLU A 103 13.52 23.64 -24.44
CA GLU A 103 13.55 22.27 -23.88
C GLU A 103 12.16 21.64 -23.71
N ASN A 104 11.11 22.45 -23.48
CA ASN A 104 9.74 21.93 -23.43
C ASN A 104 9.19 21.62 -24.82
N ASP A 105 9.46 22.43 -25.85
CA ASP A 105 9.00 22.11 -27.23
C ASP A 105 9.60 20.77 -27.70
N SER A 106 10.91 20.54 -27.48
CA SER A 106 11.56 19.30 -27.91
C SER A 106 11.20 18.05 -27.09
N LYS A 107 10.72 18.21 -25.86
CA LYS A 107 10.17 17.10 -25.06
C LYS A 107 8.70 16.85 -25.36
N GLU A 108 7.88 17.90 -25.44
CA GLU A 108 6.46 17.77 -25.78
C GLU A 108 6.29 17.17 -27.19
N ASP A 109 7.12 17.56 -28.16
CA ASP A 109 7.13 16.96 -29.51
C ASP A 109 7.46 15.45 -29.49
N LYS A 110 8.36 15.02 -28.58
CA LYS A 110 8.71 13.59 -28.43
C LYS A 110 7.64 12.78 -27.71
N LEU A 111 6.90 13.39 -26.79
CA LEU A 111 5.83 12.73 -26.03
C LEU A 111 4.49 12.76 -26.77
N ALA A 112 4.29 13.71 -27.69
CA ALA A 112 3.04 13.87 -28.42
C ALA A 112 2.58 12.60 -29.16
N PRO A 113 3.46 11.83 -29.85
CA PRO A 113 3.06 10.56 -30.47
C PRO A 113 2.57 9.51 -29.46
N ILE A 114 3.19 9.44 -28.27
CA ILE A 114 2.82 8.50 -27.21
C ILE A 114 1.44 8.86 -26.65
N LEU A 115 1.22 10.14 -26.33
CA LEU A 115 -0.06 10.63 -25.82
C LEU A 115 -1.19 10.49 -26.83
N ALA A 116 -0.94 10.79 -28.11
CA ALA A 116 -1.90 10.58 -29.19
C ALA A 116 -2.27 9.09 -29.32
N MET A 117 -1.29 8.19 -29.25
CA MET A 117 -1.53 6.74 -29.30
C MET A 117 -2.39 6.24 -28.12
N LEU A 118 -2.12 6.73 -26.91
CA LEU A 118 -2.91 6.40 -25.72
C LEU A 118 -4.37 6.88 -25.85
N ASP A 119 -4.58 8.11 -26.35
CA ASP A 119 -5.92 8.65 -26.62
C ASP A 119 -6.66 7.79 -27.69
N GLU A 120 -6.02 7.48 -28.82
CA GLU A 120 -6.59 6.62 -29.88
C GLU A 120 -7.00 5.22 -29.36
N VAL A 121 -6.14 4.59 -28.57
CA VAL A 121 -6.38 3.25 -28.01
C VAL A 121 -7.46 3.28 -26.93
N ALA A 122 -7.53 4.34 -26.12
CA ALA A 122 -8.59 4.51 -25.12
C ALA A 122 -9.98 4.63 -25.77
N GLU A 123 -10.09 5.44 -26.83
CA GLU A 123 -11.32 5.58 -27.60
C GLU A 123 -11.75 4.23 -28.17
N TRP A 124 -10.81 3.47 -28.71
CA TRP A 124 -11.07 2.15 -29.24
C TRP A 124 -11.49 1.15 -28.17
N TYR A 125 -10.83 1.09 -27.01
CA TYR A 125 -11.28 0.23 -25.90
C TYR A 125 -12.69 0.59 -25.44
N SER A 126 -13.04 1.88 -25.39
CA SER A 126 -14.41 2.31 -25.06
C SER A 126 -15.42 1.87 -26.13
N LEU A 127 -15.02 1.89 -27.41
CA LEU A 127 -15.81 1.36 -28.51
C LEU A 127 -15.99 -0.16 -28.42
N GLN A 128 -14.95 -0.91 -28.06
CA GLN A 128 -15.02 -2.37 -27.90
C GLN A 128 -16.01 -2.79 -26.81
N LEU A 129 -16.14 -2.01 -25.73
CA LEU A 129 -17.16 -2.27 -24.71
C LEU A 129 -18.59 -2.11 -25.26
N LYS A 130 -18.76 -1.38 -26.37
CA LYS A 130 -20.05 -1.17 -27.02
C LYS A 130 -20.27 -2.06 -28.23
N GLU A 131 -19.25 -2.45 -28.98
CA GLU A 131 -19.44 -3.04 -30.32
C GLU A 131 -18.85 -4.45 -30.46
N HIS A 132 -17.89 -4.84 -29.60
CA HIS A 132 -17.22 -6.12 -29.74
C HIS A 132 -18.21 -7.29 -29.57
N LEU A 133 -18.02 -8.37 -30.34
CA LEU A 133 -18.89 -9.55 -30.30
C LEU A 133 -18.94 -10.20 -28.91
N GLN A 134 -17.83 -10.11 -28.16
CA GLN A 134 -17.74 -10.59 -26.78
C GLN A 134 -17.94 -9.50 -25.72
N ARG A 135 -18.61 -8.38 -26.04
CA ARG A 135 -18.84 -7.31 -25.05
C ARG A 135 -19.72 -7.75 -23.87
N ASP A 136 -20.59 -8.73 -24.07
CA ASP A 136 -21.63 -9.08 -23.10
C ASP A 136 -21.06 -9.60 -21.77
N LYS A 137 -19.91 -10.31 -21.80
CA LYS A 137 -19.20 -10.70 -20.56
C LYS A 137 -18.70 -9.49 -19.78
N ALA A 138 -18.13 -8.50 -20.47
CA ALA A 138 -17.64 -7.26 -19.87
C ALA A 138 -18.80 -6.41 -19.30
N ILE A 139 -19.89 -6.27 -20.05
CA ILE A 139 -21.08 -5.55 -19.61
C ILE A 139 -21.73 -6.25 -18.41
N SER A 140 -21.88 -7.58 -18.46
CA SER A 140 -22.48 -8.36 -17.37
C SER A 140 -21.66 -8.25 -16.10
N TYR A 141 -20.33 -8.28 -16.23
CA TYR A 141 -19.41 -8.06 -15.14
C TYR A 141 -19.59 -6.68 -14.48
N LEU A 142 -19.59 -5.61 -15.27
CA LEU A 142 -19.77 -4.23 -14.78
C LEU A 142 -21.15 -4.03 -14.14
N ARG A 143 -22.20 -4.60 -14.74
CA ARG A 143 -23.56 -4.56 -14.18
C ARG A 143 -23.68 -5.30 -12.85
N LYS A 144 -23.04 -6.48 -12.73
CA LYS A 144 -22.99 -7.23 -11.47
C LYS A 144 -22.30 -6.43 -10.36
N ARG A 145 -21.35 -5.57 -10.72
CA ARG A 145 -20.69 -4.61 -9.83
C ARG A 145 -21.50 -3.34 -9.55
N GLY A 146 -22.71 -3.22 -10.07
CA GLY A 146 -23.54 -2.03 -9.89
C GLY A 146 -23.14 -0.81 -10.73
N LEU A 147 -22.15 -0.95 -11.64
CA LEU A 147 -21.66 0.18 -12.44
C LEU A 147 -22.67 0.57 -13.53
N THR A 148 -23.05 1.84 -13.56
CA THR A 148 -23.92 2.39 -14.62
C THR A 148 -23.12 2.76 -15.88
N GLY A 149 -23.80 2.75 -17.03
CA GLY A 149 -23.20 3.19 -18.29
C GLY A 149 -22.80 4.68 -18.31
N GLN A 150 -23.46 5.52 -17.51
CA GLN A 150 -23.11 6.94 -17.36
C GLN A 150 -21.77 7.09 -16.64
N THR A 151 -21.59 6.38 -15.53
CA THR A 151 -20.31 6.33 -14.80
C THR A 151 -19.20 5.74 -15.68
N ALA A 152 -19.48 4.63 -16.37
CA ALA A 152 -18.52 4.02 -17.29
C ALA A 152 -18.04 5.03 -18.34
N LYS A 153 -18.96 5.81 -18.92
CA LYS A 153 -18.62 6.88 -19.87
C LYS A 153 -17.82 8.02 -19.22
N ALA A 154 -18.18 8.45 -18.02
CA ALA A 154 -17.51 9.54 -17.32
C ALA A 154 -16.03 9.21 -17.01
N PHE A 155 -15.75 7.98 -16.60
CA PHE A 155 -14.40 7.49 -16.35
C PHE A 155 -13.68 6.96 -17.60
N GLY A 156 -14.36 6.88 -18.75
CA GLY A 156 -13.77 6.36 -19.98
C GLY A 156 -13.49 4.86 -19.95
N ILE A 157 -14.26 4.10 -19.15
CA ILE A 157 -14.09 2.65 -19.03
C ILE A 157 -14.31 1.97 -20.38
N GLY A 158 -13.43 1.03 -20.70
CA GLY A 158 -13.44 0.27 -21.95
C GLY A 158 -13.23 -1.23 -21.74
N PHE A 159 -13.06 -1.95 -22.84
CA PHE A 159 -12.83 -3.39 -22.87
C PHE A 159 -11.67 -3.69 -23.83
N ALA A 160 -10.64 -4.37 -23.33
CA ALA A 160 -9.62 -5.00 -24.14
C ALA A 160 -10.09 -6.41 -24.52
N PRO A 161 -10.40 -6.69 -25.81
CA PRO A 161 -10.83 -8.02 -26.24
C PRO A 161 -9.78 -9.11 -25.93
N PRO A 162 -10.19 -10.40 -25.86
CA PRO A 162 -9.22 -11.49 -25.89
C PRO A 162 -8.49 -11.53 -27.23
N GLY A 163 -7.32 -12.17 -27.26
CA GLY A 163 -6.41 -12.19 -28.40
C GLY A 163 -5.06 -11.57 -28.06
N TRP A 164 -4.05 -11.86 -28.87
CA TRP A 164 -2.66 -11.49 -28.58
C TRP A 164 -2.21 -10.21 -29.31
N ASP A 165 -2.93 -9.75 -30.32
CA ASP A 165 -2.44 -8.74 -31.24
C ASP A 165 -3.53 -7.77 -31.73
N ASN A 166 -4.62 -7.58 -30.96
CA ASN A 166 -5.70 -6.69 -31.35
C ASN A 166 -5.24 -5.22 -31.50
N VAL A 167 -4.45 -4.74 -30.54
CA VAL A 167 -3.85 -3.40 -30.56
C VAL A 167 -2.70 -3.36 -31.56
N LEU A 168 -1.83 -4.37 -31.55
CA LEU A 168 -0.70 -4.47 -32.48
C LEU A 168 -1.17 -4.41 -33.95
N SER A 169 -2.10 -5.27 -34.35
CA SER A 169 -2.60 -5.35 -35.73
C SER A 169 -3.32 -4.07 -36.17
N ARG A 170 -4.06 -3.43 -35.26
CA ARG A 170 -4.85 -2.24 -35.58
C ARG A 170 -4.02 -0.95 -35.62
N PHE A 171 -3.13 -0.76 -34.66
CA PHE A 171 -2.43 0.52 -34.47
C PHE A 171 -0.94 0.46 -34.81
N GLY A 172 -0.32 -0.72 -34.79
CA GLY A 172 1.09 -0.95 -35.07
C GLY A 172 1.43 -1.09 -36.56
N THR A 173 0.73 -0.35 -37.43
CA THR A 173 0.84 -0.47 -38.90
C THR A 173 2.15 0.03 -39.49
N THR A 174 2.94 0.80 -38.73
CA THR A 174 4.27 1.29 -39.11
C THR A 174 5.26 1.10 -37.96
N ALA A 175 6.56 1.06 -38.27
CA ALA A 175 7.61 0.92 -37.25
C ALA A 175 7.54 2.03 -36.19
N ALA A 176 7.29 3.28 -36.60
CA ALA A 176 7.15 4.41 -35.69
C ALA A 176 5.92 4.27 -34.76
N ARG A 177 4.78 3.83 -35.28
CA ARG A 177 3.57 3.62 -34.47
C ARG A 177 3.74 2.42 -33.53
N ARG A 178 4.39 1.35 -33.98
CA ARG A 178 4.74 0.21 -33.13
C ARG A 178 5.67 0.63 -31.99
N GLN A 179 6.67 1.48 -32.26
CA GLN A 179 7.53 2.02 -31.22
C GLN A 179 6.74 2.87 -30.21
N ALA A 180 5.86 3.76 -30.68
CA ALA A 180 5.01 4.55 -29.79
C ALA A 180 4.10 3.69 -28.91
N LEU A 181 3.59 2.55 -29.40
CA LEU A 181 2.82 1.59 -28.60
C LEU A 181 3.67 0.87 -27.54
N ILE A 182 4.92 0.54 -27.85
CA ILE A 182 5.88 -0.03 -26.89
C ILE A 182 6.21 1.02 -25.82
N ASP A 183 6.53 2.24 -26.23
CA ASP A 183 6.87 3.35 -25.32
C ASP A 183 5.68 3.77 -24.44
N ALA A 184 4.45 3.65 -24.95
CA ALA A 184 3.21 3.82 -24.19
C ALA A 184 2.91 2.66 -23.21
N GLY A 185 3.70 1.57 -23.27
CA GLY A 185 3.49 0.37 -22.47
C GLY A 185 2.25 -0.43 -22.86
N LEU A 186 1.77 -0.29 -24.10
CA LEU A 186 0.61 -1.01 -24.64
C LEU A 186 0.99 -2.35 -25.28
N LEU A 187 2.25 -2.50 -25.70
CA LEU A 187 2.81 -3.75 -26.21
C LEU A 187 3.90 -4.28 -25.27
N ILE A 188 4.05 -5.60 -25.26
CA ILE A 188 5.21 -6.29 -24.71
C ILE A 188 6.05 -6.72 -25.91
N ASP A 189 7.26 -6.17 -26.02
CA ASP A 189 8.22 -6.53 -27.06
C ASP A 189 9.32 -7.40 -26.45
N LYS A 190 9.50 -8.59 -27.04
CA LYS A 190 10.51 -9.59 -26.65
C LYS A 190 11.38 -9.89 -27.87
N PRO A 191 12.39 -9.06 -28.15
CA PRO A 191 13.21 -9.21 -29.36
C PRO A 191 13.95 -10.55 -29.41
N GLU A 192 14.40 -11.07 -28.26
CA GLU A 192 15.07 -12.37 -28.14
C GLU A 192 14.19 -13.55 -28.57
N GLU A 193 12.88 -13.46 -28.35
CA GLU A 193 11.90 -14.47 -28.74
C GLU A 193 11.26 -14.17 -30.10
N GLY A 194 11.61 -13.05 -30.74
CA GLY A 194 10.95 -12.58 -31.96
C GLY A 194 9.46 -12.29 -31.79
N ARG A 195 9.01 -11.99 -30.56
CA ARG A 195 7.59 -11.87 -30.20
C ARG A 195 7.24 -10.44 -29.78
N CYS A 196 6.09 -9.96 -30.27
CA CYS A 196 5.49 -8.69 -29.86
C CYS A 196 3.99 -8.87 -29.78
N TYR A 197 3.38 -8.50 -28.66
CA TYR A 197 1.97 -8.74 -28.42
C TYR A 197 1.35 -7.71 -27.46
N ASP A 198 0.03 -7.60 -27.50
CA ASP A 198 -0.77 -6.72 -26.66
C ASP A 198 -0.51 -6.98 -25.19
N ARG A 199 -0.25 -5.93 -24.40
CA ARG A 199 -0.10 -6.05 -22.94
C ARG A 199 -1.43 -6.41 -22.27
N PHE A 200 -2.50 -5.73 -22.67
CA PHE A 200 -3.83 -5.87 -22.09
C PHE A 200 -4.71 -6.75 -22.98
N ARG A 201 -5.18 -7.85 -22.42
CA ARG A 201 -5.96 -8.88 -23.12
C ARG A 201 -7.07 -9.35 -22.19
N ASP A 202 -8.27 -9.46 -22.72
CA ASP A 202 -9.49 -9.88 -22.00
C ASP A 202 -9.75 -9.16 -20.66
N ARG A 203 -9.72 -7.82 -20.68
CA ARG A 203 -9.77 -6.99 -19.46
C ARG A 203 -10.75 -5.82 -19.58
N ILE A 204 -11.37 -5.46 -18.46
CA ILE A 204 -11.97 -4.12 -18.29
C ILE A 204 -10.85 -3.11 -18.18
N MET A 205 -10.93 -2.05 -18.97
CA MET A 205 -9.89 -1.03 -19.07
C MET A 205 -10.30 0.24 -18.34
N PHE A 206 -9.41 0.74 -17.48
CA PHE A 206 -9.52 1.96 -16.70
C PHE A 206 -8.43 2.93 -17.20
N PRO A 207 -8.75 3.94 -18.03
CA PRO A 207 -7.75 4.90 -18.48
C PRO A 207 -7.29 5.77 -17.30
N ILE A 208 -5.99 5.97 -17.19
CA ILE A 208 -5.37 6.80 -16.15
C ILE A 208 -5.09 8.18 -16.75
N ARG A 209 -5.61 9.23 -16.12
CA ARG A 209 -5.48 10.61 -16.59
C ARG A 209 -4.54 11.41 -15.71
N ASN A 210 -3.67 12.19 -16.34
CA ASN A 210 -2.83 13.15 -15.64
C ASN A 210 -3.65 14.36 -15.15
N SER A 211 -2.97 15.30 -14.48
CA SER A 211 -3.59 16.54 -13.98
C SER A 211 -4.25 17.44 -15.04
N LYS A 212 -3.88 17.31 -16.32
CA LYS A 212 -4.47 18.02 -17.47
C LYS A 212 -5.62 17.23 -18.12
N GLY A 213 -5.90 16.01 -17.67
CA GLY A 213 -6.93 15.13 -18.23
C GLY A 213 -6.49 14.29 -19.42
N LYS A 214 -5.19 14.30 -19.76
CA LYS A 214 -4.62 13.46 -20.84
C LYS A 214 -4.42 12.03 -20.36
N ILE A 215 -4.71 11.06 -21.22
CA ILE A 215 -4.51 9.64 -20.90
C ILE A 215 -3.02 9.35 -20.97
N ILE A 216 -2.49 8.81 -19.88
CA ILE A 216 -1.06 8.50 -19.72
C ILE A 216 -0.79 7.01 -19.51
N GLY A 217 -1.83 6.22 -19.26
CA GLY A 217 -1.69 4.78 -19.09
C GLY A 217 -3.04 4.12 -18.80
N PHE A 218 -3.01 2.84 -18.46
CA PHE A 218 -4.21 2.07 -18.16
C PHE A 218 -4.02 1.16 -16.95
N GLY A 219 -5.10 0.99 -16.19
CA GLY A 219 -5.34 -0.18 -15.36
C GLY A 219 -6.25 -1.18 -16.10
N GLY A 220 -5.98 -2.47 -15.96
CA GLY A 220 -6.71 -3.55 -16.63
C GLY A 220 -7.15 -4.63 -15.65
N ARG A 221 -8.46 -4.85 -15.49
CA ARG A 221 -9.03 -5.85 -14.59
C ARG A 221 -9.49 -7.09 -15.36
N VAL A 222 -9.07 -8.28 -14.95
CA VAL A 222 -9.58 -9.53 -15.53
C VAL A 222 -11.08 -9.69 -15.28
N LEU A 223 -11.75 -10.36 -16.21
CA LEU A 223 -13.16 -10.75 -16.07
C LEU A 223 -13.32 -12.11 -15.36
N THR A 224 -12.27 -12.93 -15.40
CA THR A 224 -12.22 -14.31 -14.92
C THR A 224 -11.28 -14.43 -13.70
N ASN A 225 -10.94 -15.66 -13.28
CA ASN A 225 -10.03 -15.92 -12.17
C ASN A 225 -8.53 -15.86 -12.56
N GLU A 226 -8.21 -15.33 -13.74
CA GLU A 226 -6.83 -15.17 -14.19
C GLU A 226 -6.01 -14.23 -13.29
N LYS A 227 -4.72 -14.53 -13.14
CA LYS A 227 -3.78 -13.68 -12.38
C LYS A 227 -2.83 -12.94 -13.33
N PRO A 228 -2.46 -11.68 -13.01
CA PRO A 228 -2.92 -10.89 -11.87
C PRO A 228 -4.32 -10.28 -12.10
N LYS A 229 -5.09 -10.13 -10.99
CA LYS A 229 -6.46 -9.58 -10.98
C LYS A 229 -6.51 -8.18 -11.61
N TYR A 230 -5.54 -7.35 -11.28
CA TYR A 230 -5.30 -6.05 -11.90
C TYR A 230 -3.90 -6.02 -12.52
N LEU A 231 -3.80 -5.42 -13.70
CA LEU A 231 -2.56 -5.16 -14.40
C LEU A 231 -2.48 -3.68 -14.71
N ASN A 232 -1.39 -3.02 -14.36
CA ASN A 232 -1.16 -1.63 -14.70
C ASN A 232 -0.17 -1.52 -15.87
N SER A 233 -0.24 -0.41 -16.60
CA SER A 233 0.85 0.04 -17.46
C SER A 233 2.18 0.00 -16.68
N PRO A 234 3.31 -0.33 -17.36
CA PRO A 234 4.64 -0.21 -16.75
C PRO A 234 4.98 1.28 -16.52
N GLU A 235 6.13 1.56 -15.92
CA GLU A 235 6.69 2.93 -15.97
C GLU A 235 6.95 3.30 -17.44
N THR A 236 6.56 4.52 -17.83
CA THR A 236 6.76 5.04 -19.20
C THR A 236 7.21 6.50 -19.16
N PRO A 237 7.66 7.09 -20.29
CA PRO A 237 8.00 8.51 -20.34
C PRO A 237 6.85 9.47 -19.97
N VAL A 238 5.60 9.00 -20.01
CA VAL A 238 4.41 9.81 -19.69
C VAL A 238 3.69 9.38 -18.41
N PHE A 239 4.11 8.28 -17.77
CA PHE A 239 3.41 7.69 -16.64
C PHE A 239 4.35 7.16 -15.57
N HIS A 240 4.23 7.75 -14.37
CA HIS A 240 4.96 7.39 -13.18
C HIS A 240 4.02 7.06 -12.03
N LYS A 241 4.00 5.80 -11.58
CA LYS A 241 3.03 5.32 -10.58
C LYS A 241 3.13 6.04 -9.25
N ASN A 242 4.34 6.41 -8.86
CA ASN A 242 4.61 7.12 -7.60
C ASN A 242 4.24 8.61 -7.63
N GLN A 243 3.84 9.16 -8.77
CA GLN A 243 3.43 10.57 -8.91
C GLN A 243 1.93 10.71 -9.20
N GLU A 244 1.36 9.74 -9.89
CA GLU A 244 -0.01 9.81 -10.39
C GLU A 244 -1.00 9.13 -9.44
N LEU A 245 -2.22 9.68 -9.37
CA LEU A 245 -3.33 9.15 -8.60
C LEU A 245 -4.55 9.02 -9.51
N TYR A 246 -5.13 7.81 -9.57
CA TYR A 246 -6.35 7.60 -10.31
C TYR A 246 -7.50 8.36 -9.65
N GLY A 247 -8.38 8.98 -10.44
CA GLY A 247 -9.48 9.80 -9.93
C GLY A 247 -9.12 11.26 -9.64
N LEU A 248 -7.84 11.63 -9.61
CA LEU A 248 -7.43 13.00 -9.26
C LEU A 248 -7.95 14.05 -10.26
N TYR A 249 -7.97 13.70 -11.56
CA TYR A 249 -8.56 14.57 -12.59
C TYR A 249 -10.07 14.70 -12.40
N GLU A 250 -10.76 13.58 -12.19
CA GLU A 250 -12.20 13.51 -12.00
C GLU A 250 -12.64 14.29 -10.76
N ALA A 251 -11.95 14.10 -9.63
CA ALA A 251 -12.22 14.83 -8.40
C ALA A 251 -12.15 16.35 -8.62
N ARG A 252 -11.12 16.85 -9.33
CA ARG A 252 -11.00 18.27 -9.67
C ARG A 252 -12.06 18.75 -10.65
N LYS A 253 -12.53 17.88 -11.53
CA LYS A 253 -13.55 18.21 -12.53
C LYS A 253 -14.93 18.33 -11.90
N TYR A 254 -15.26 17.45 -10.96
CA TYR A 254 -16.62 17.35 -10.39
C TYR A 254 -16.77 18.09 -9.06
N CYS A 255 -15.71 18.26 -8.27
CA CYS A 255 -15.75 19.01 -7.02
C CYS A 255 -15.39 20.49 -7.26
N LYS A 256 -16.38 21.38 -7.14
CA LYS A 256 -16.16 22.85 -7.25
C LYS A 256 -15.27 23.40 -6.14
N ARG A 257 -15.41 22.85 -4.93
CA ARG A 257 -14.61 23.15 -3.75
C ARG A 257 -14.20 21.81 -3.14
N LEU A 258 -12.93 21.48 -3.27
CA LEU A 258 -12.33 20.32 -2.61
C LEU A 258 -11.92 20.74 -1.21
N GLU A 259 -12.52 20.11 -0.20
CA GLU A 259 -12.18 20.33 1.21
C GLU A 259 -11.26 19.22 1.73
N ARG A 260 -11.41 18.01 1.19
CA ARG A 260 -10.59 16.85 1.50
C ARG A 260 -10.39 15.96 0.28
N PHE A 261 -9.42 15.04 0.37
CA PHE A 261 -9.34 13.86 -0.51
C PHE A 261 -9.51 12.58 0.30
N VAL A 262 -10.10 11.55 -0.31
CA VAL A 262 -10.18 10.19 0.26
C VAL A 262 -9.29 9.26 -0.57
N ILE A 263 -8.22 8.74 0.02
CA ILE A 263 -7.32 7.78 -0.63
C ILE A 263 -7.85 6.37 -0.40
N VAL A 264 -8.08 5.63 -1.47
CA VAL A 264 -8.51 4.22 -1.50
C VAL A 264 -7.51 3.37 -2.29
N GLU A 265 -7.65 2.05 -2.27
CA GLU A 265 -6.67 1.14 -2.90
C GLU A 265 -6.94 0.88 -4.40
N GLY A 266 -8.21 0.81 -4.81
CA GLY A 266 -8.59 0.30 -6.12
C GLY A 266 -9.24 1.32 -7.06
N TYR A 267 -9.13 1.03 -8.37
CA TYR A 267 -9.86 1.77 -9.41
C TYR A 267 -11.37 1.73 -9.21
N MET A 268 -11.90 0.56 -8.85
CA MET A 268 -13.33 0.36 -8.67
C MET A 268 -13.86 1.13 -7.47
N ASP A 269 -13.09 1.25 -6.40
CA ASP A 269 -13.45 2.03 -5.22
C ASP A 269 -13.68 3.48 -5.62
N VAL A 270 -12.72 4.11 -6.31
CA VAL A 270 -12.85 5.49 -6.82
C VAL A 270 -14.07 5.65 -7.71
N VAL A 271 -14.28 4.72 -8.65
CA VAL A 271 -15.38 4.78 -9.62
C VAL A 271 -16.73 4.65 -8.93
N MET A 272 -16.86 3.73 -7.98
CA MET A 272 -18.11 3.43 -7.28
C MET A 272 -18.42 4.51 -6.24
N LEU A 273 -17.43 4.98 -5.49
CA LEU A 273 -17.56 6.17 -4.64
C LEU A 273 -18.05 7.38 -5.46
N GLY A 274 -17.43 7.62 -6.62
CA GLY A 274 -17.84 8.67 -7.55
C GLY A 274 -19.26 8.47 -8.09
N GLN A 275 -19.68 7.25 -8.40
CA GLN A 275 -21.05 6.96 -8.83
C GLN A 275 -22.08 7.32 -7.75
N HIS A 276 -21.75 7.11 -6.48
CA HIS A 276 -22.59 7.46 -5.35
C HIS A 276 -22.46 8.93 -4.91
N GLY A 277 -21.68 9.74 -5.64
CA GLY A 277 -21.55 11.19 -5.42
C GLY A 277 -20.37 11.62 -4.55
N LEU A 278 -19.53 10.68 -4.09
CA LEU A 278 -18.29 10.98 -3.39
C LEU A 278 -17.14 11.14 -4.41
N HIS A 279 -17.08 12.30 -5.04
CA HIS A 279 -16.13 12.56 -6.12
C HIS A 279 -14.71 12.88 -5.63
N GLU A 280 -14.50 13.13 -4.33
CA GLU A 280 -13.18 13.40 -3.75
C GLU A 280 -12.28 12.15 -3.55
N ALA A 281 -12.69 10.98 -4.04
CA ALA A 281 -11.92 9.74 -3.94
C ALA A 281 -10.78 9.67 -4.98
N VAL A 282 -9.61 9.17 -4.55
CA VAL A 282 -8.45 8.91 -5.40
C VAL A 282 -7.79 7.58 -5.02
N ALA A 283 -7.13 6.92 -5.97
CA ALA A 283 -6.45 5.65 -5.70
C ALA A 283 -4.98 5.66 -6.12
N THR A 284 -4.16 4.93 -5.37
CA THR A 284 -2.80 4.58 -5.78
C THR A 284 -2.85 3.51 -6.87
N LEU A 285 -1.74 3.38 -7.62
CA LEU A 285 -1.70 2.61 -8.86
C LEU A 285 -0.98 1.27 -8.65
N GLY A 286 -1.45 0.51 -7.66
CA GLY A 286 -0.84 -0.77 -7.25
C GLY A 286 0.47 -0.61 -6.48
N THR A 287 0.62 0.52 -5.79
CA THR A 287 1.77 0.85 -4.93
C THR A 287 1.28 1.42 -3.60
N ALA A 288 2.13 1.41 -2.58
CA ALA A 288 1.88 2.22 -1.38
C ALA A 288 1.81 3.71 -1.75
N THR A 289 1.11 4.49 -0.94
CA THR A 289 1.08 5.96 -1.06
C THR A 289 2.49 6.52 -0.94
N SER A 290 2.85 7.46 -1.81
CA SER A 290 4.16 8.11 -1.80
C SER A 290 4.12 9.52 -1.20
N ASP A 291 5.28 10.03 -0.81
CA ASP A 291 5.46 11.45 -0.44
C ASP A 291 5.00 12.40 -1.57
N THR A 292 5.25 12.04 -2.84
CA THR A 292 4.85 12.86 -3.99
C THR A 292 3.33 12.91 -4.16
N HIS A 293 2.64 11.79 -3.91
CA HIS A 293 1.18 11.74 -3.87
C HIS A 293 0.64 12.70 -2.82
N LEU A 294 1.11 12.56 -1.58
CA LEU A 294 0.62 13.37 -0.46
C LEU A 294 0.93 14.85 -0.63
N ARG A 295 2.13 15.23 -1.09
CA ARG A 295 2.45 16.63 -1.43
C ARG A 295 1.53 17.16 -2.53
N THR A 296 1.15 16.33 -3.51
CA THR A 296 0.22 16.71 -4.56
C THR A 296 -1.19 16.99 -4.02
N LEU A 297 -1.64 16.20 -3.06
CA LEU A 297 -2.95 16.39 -2.41
C LEU A 297 -2.95 17.58 -1.45
N PHE A 298 -1.97 17.68 -0.55
CA PHE A 298 -1.86 18.78 0.43
C PHE A 298 -1.63 20.16 -0.17
N ARG A 299 -1.24 20.27 -1.45
CA ARG A 299 -1.22 21.55 -2.18
C ARG A 299 -2.63 22.08 -2.50
N ARG A 300 -3.66 21.25 -2.34
CA ARG A 300 -5.04 21.54 -2.78
C ARG A 300 -6.04 21.51 -1.64
N VAL A 301 -5.82 20.64 -0.66
CA VAL A 301 -6.68 20.48 0.50
C VAL A 301 -5.85 20.44 1.76
N GLU A 302 -6.48 20.78 2.87
CA GLU A 302 -5.87 20.69 4.19
C GLU A 302 -6.03 19.27 4.77
N GLU A 303 -7.09 18.54 4.38
CA GLU A 303 -7.42 17.22 4.91
C GLU A 303 -7.27 16.09 3.89
N VAL A 304 -6.60 15.01 4.30
CA VAL A 304 -6.54 13.74 3.57
C VAL A 304 -7.03 12.62 4.47
N VAL A 305 -7.96 11.80 3.99
CA VAL A 305 -8.46 10.62 4.68
C VAL A 305 -7.96 9.38 3.95
N PHE A 306 -7.19 8.54 4.62
CA PHE A 306 -6.83 7.21 4.12
C PHE A 306 -7.95 6.23 4.47
N CYS A 307 -8.50 5.53 3.49
CA CYS A 307 -9.55 4.55 3.65
C CYS A 307 -9.01 3.18 3.24
N PHE A 308 -8.82 2.31 4.24
CA PHE A 308 -8.25 0.98 4.07
C PHE A 308 -9.32 -0.10 4.22
N ASP A 309 -9.14 -1.18 3.48
CA ASP A 309 -9.94 -2.40 3.61
C ASP A 309 -9.79 -2.95 5.04
N GLY A 310 -10.83 -3.62 5.54
CA GLY A 310 -10.88 -4.13 6.92
C GLY A 310 -9.98 -5.33 7.22
N ASP A 311 -9.01 -5.64 6.35
CA ASP A 311 -8.17 -6.82 6.47
C ASP A 311 -6.74 -6.50 6.99
N GLU A 312 -5.94 -7.56 7.16
CA GLU A 312 -4.56 -7.45 7.63
C GLU A 312 -3.65 -6.69 6.63
N ALA A 313 -3.97 -6.75 5.33
CA ALA A 313 -3.22 -6.02 4.32
C ALA A 313 -3.50 -4.50 4.42
N GLY A 314 -4.76 -4.11 4.65
CA GLY A 314 -5.17 -2.74 4.90
C GLY A 314 -4.51 -2.14 6.13
N ARG A 315 -4.36 -2.90 7.23
CA ARG A 315 -3.64 -2.46 8.43
C ARG A 315 -2.15 -2.19 8.15
N LYS A 316 -1.46 -3.10 7.46
CA LYS A 316 -0.07 -2.90 7.04
C LYS A 316 0.09 -1.73 6.07
N ALA A 317 -0.90 -1.49 5.21
CA ALA A 317 -0.92 -0.33 4.33
C ALA A 317 -1.09 0.98 5.11
N ALA A 318 -1.89 0.99 6.18
CA ALA A 318 -2.06 2.12 7.08
C ALA A 318 -0.77 2.52 7.81
N GLU A 319 -0.01 1.54 8.31
CA GLU A 319 1.29 1.80 8.93
C GLU A 319 2.27 2.46 7.94
N ARG A 320 2.33 1.95 6.70
CA ARG A 320 3.16 2.55 5.65
C ARG A 320 2.70 3.97 5.30
N ALA A 321 1.39 4.19 5.25
CA ALA A 321 0.82 5.52 5.02
C ALA A 321 1.15 6.49 6.15
N LEU A 322 1.10 6.05 7.41
CA LEU A 322 1.52 6.82 8.58
C LEU A 322 2.99 7.24 8.47
N MET A 323 3.88 6.28 8.17
CA MET A 323 5.30 6.57 7.96
C MET A 323 5.55 7.55 6.81
N THR A 324 4.73 7.51 5.77
CA THR A 324 4.86 8.41 4.62
C THR A 324 4.31 9.82 4.92
N VAL A 325 3.24 9.92 5.71
CA VAL A 325 2.61 11.22 6.01
C VAL A 325 3.30 11.97 7.14
N LEU A 326 3.96 11.27 8.08
CA LEU A 326 4.71 11.83 9.21
C LEU A 326 5.56 13.07 8.84
N PRO A 327 6.50 13.00 7.87
CA PRO A 327 7.35 14.14 7.51
C PRO A 327 6.63 15.27 6.77
N LEU A 328 5.37 15.05 6.41
CA LEU A 328 4.52 16.02 5.72
C LEU A 328 3.57 16.74 6.66
N MET A 329 3.42 16.29 7.90
CA MET A 329 2.55 16.94 8.88
C MET A 329 3.16 18.26 9.32
N GLU A 330 2.35 19.32 9.26
CA GLU A 330 2.64 20.68 9.69
C GLU A 330 1.33 21.34 10.13
N ASP A 331 1.43 22.49 10.80
CA ASP A 331 0.24 23.23 11.23
C ASP A 331 -0.69 23.52 10.04
N GLY A 332 -1.98 23.22 10.23
CA GLY A 332 -3.00 23.36 9.19
C GLY A 332 -3.20 22.13 8.29
N ARG A 333 -2.36 21.08 8.37
CA ARG A 333 -2.62 19.81 7.68
C ARG A 333 -3.30 18.80 8.59
N GLN A 334 -4.22 18.03 8.01
CA GLN A 334 -4.96 16.97 8.68
C GLN A 334 -4.82 15.67 7.89
N ALA A 335 -4.43 14.61 8.58
CA ALA A 335 -4.50 13.26 8.07
C ALA A 335 -5.43 12.44 8.98
N ARG A 336 -6.26 11.58 8.38
CA ARG A 336 -7.17 10.69 9.11
C ARG A 336 -7.14 9.28 8.53
N PHE A 337 -7.43 8.30 9.36
CA PHE A 337 -7.37 6.88 9.02
C PHE A 337 -8.74 6.24 9.25
N LEU A 338 -9.36 5.77 8.18
CA LEU A 338 -10.62 5.04 8.18
C LEU A 338 -10.34 3.57 7.88
N PHE A 339 -10.63 2.72 8.85
CA PHE A 339 -10.63 1.27 8.66
C PHE A 339 -12.06 0.80 8.44
N LEU A 340 -12.28 0.09 7.32
CA LEU A 340 -13.58 -0.50 7.03
C LEU A 340 -13.80 -1.79 7.86
N PRO A 341 -15.05 -2.26 7.99
CA PRO A 341 -15.33 -3.56 8.60
C PRO A 341 -14.60 -4.70 7.89
N ASP A 342 -14.24 -5.75 8.63
CA ASP A 342 -13.56 -6.93 8.09
C ASP A 342 -14.32 -7.51 6.88
N GLY A 343 -13.60 -7.67 5.75
CA GLY A 343 -14.14 -8.22 4.50
C GLY A 343 -14.83 -7.21 3.58
N GLU A 344 -14.94 -5.94 3.97
CA GLU A 344 -15.50 -4.86 3.16
C GLU A 344 -14.40 -4.02 2.48
N ASP A 345 -14.68 -3.60 1.25
CA ASP A 345 -13.92 -2.58 0.48
C ASP A 345 -14.82 -1.34 0.24
N PRO A 346 -14.28 -0.17 -0.14
CA PRO A 346 -15.10 1.01 -0.35
C PRO A 346 -16.20 0.83 -1.41
N ASP A 347 -15.94 0.03 -2.46
CA ASP A 347 -16.91 -0.37 -3.49
C ASP A 347 -18.13 -1.09 -2.87
N SER A 348 -17.90 -2.19 -2.14
CA SER A 348 -18.96 -2.98 -1.52
C SER A 348 -19.69 -2.22 -0.44
N LEU A 349 -18.96 -1.50 0.42
CA LEU A 349 -19.56 -0.83 1.56
C LEU A 349 -20.50 0.30 1.12
N ILE A 350 -20.09 1.17 0.20
CA ILE A 350 -20.96 2.28 -0.23
C ILE A 350 -22.22 1.80 -0.94
N GLN A 351 -22.16 0.64 -1.61
CA GLN A 351 -23.34 0.02 -2.21
C GLN A 351 -24.33 -0.48 -1.15
N GLN A 352 -23.83 -0.99 -0.02
CA GLN A 352 -24.65 -1.50 1.08
C GLN A 352 -25.29 -0.37 1.91
N GLU A 353 -24.51 0.63 2.32
CA GLU A 353 -24.95 1.64 3.29
C GLU A 353 -25.30 3.01 2.68
N GLY A 354 -24.87 3.26 1.45
CA GLY A 354 -25.10 4.52 0.73
C GLY A 354 -24.19 5.67 1.18
N LEU A 355 -24.26 6.78 0.43
CA LEU A 355 -23.38 7.94 0.59
C LEU A 355 -23.41 8.55 2.00
N GLU A 356 -24.59 8.76 2.57
CA GLU A 356 -24.72 9.45 3.86
C GLU A 356 -24.07 8.67 5.01
N ALA A 357 -24.19 7.34 4.99
CA ALA A 357 -23.57 6.48 5.99
C ALA A 357 -22.04 6.46 5.81
N PHE A 358 -21.57 6.35 4.57
CA PHE A 358 -20.14 6.40 4.27
C PHE A 358 -19.51 7.73 4.68
N GLN A 359 -20.20 8.86 4.44
CA GLN A 359 -19.76 10.18 4.91
C GLN A 359 -19.68 10.27 6.45
N ARG A 360 -20.62 9.66 7.18
CA ARG A 360 -20.53 9.59 8.64
C ARG A 360 -19.30 8.82 9.11
N ARG A 361 -18.90 7.75 8.41
CA ARG A 361 -17.65 7.03 8.69
C ARG A 361 -16.43 7.89 8.45
N LEU A 362 -16.36 8.57 7.31
CA LEU A 362 -15.26 9.51 7.01
C LEU A 362 -15.11 10.58 8.09
N ASN A 363 -16.22 11.14 8.57
CA ASN A 363 -16.20 12.17 9.62
C ASN A 363 -15.75 11.63 10.99
N ARG A 364 -15.88 10.32 11.22
CA ARG A 364 -15.45 9.60 12.43
C ARG A 364 -14.09 8.91 12.25
N ALA A 365 -13.43 9.05 11.10
CA ALA A 365 -12.12 8.48 10.85
C ALA A 365 -11.13 8.89 11.94
N GLN A 366 -10.29 7.96 12.36
CA GLN A 366 -9.31 8.17 13.42
C GLN A 366 -8.37 9.32 13.05
N SER A 367 -8.07 10.21 14.01
CA SER A 367 -7.14 11.31 13.75
C SER A 367 -5.71 10.79 13.58
N PHE A 368 -4.86 11.55 12.89
CA PHE A 368 -3.43 11.26 12.78
C PHE A 368 -2.77 11.03 14.14
N SER A 369 -3.06 11.89 15.11
CA SER A 369 -2.48 11.82 16.45
C SER A 369 -2.88 10.53 17.17
N ASP A 370 -4.18 10.19 17.14
CA ASP A 370 -4.68 8.97 17.79
C ASP A 370 -4.06 7.73 17.12
N PHE A 371 -4.04 7.70 15.80
CA PHE A 371 -3.48 6.55 15.07
C PHE A 371 -1.96 6.40 15.29
N LEU A 372 -1.23 7.51 15.36
CA LEU A 372 0.20 7.51 15.68
C LEU A 372 0.45 6.90 17.07
N PHE A 373 -0.30 7.32 18.09
CA PHE A 373 -0.12 6.81 19.44
C PHE A 373 -0.58 5.36 19.58
N ASP A 374 -1.69 4.96 18.95
CA ASP A 374 -2.11 3.56 18.90
C ASP A 374 -1.03 2.66 18.28
N HIS A 375 -0.41 3.12 17.17
CA HIS A 375 0.69 2.40 16.53
C HIS A 375 1.93 2.29 17.42
N ILE A 376 2.33 3.38 18.10
CA ILE A 376 3.49 3.38 19.00
C ILE A 376 3.26 2.47 20.22
N GLN A 377 2.05 2.49 20.78
CA GLN A 377 1.67 1.71 21.96
C GLN A 377 1.52 0.21 21.63
N GLY A 378 1.19 -0.15 20.39
CA GLY A 378 1.03 -1.55 19.98
C GLY A 378 -0.08 -2.28 20.72
N GLY A 379 -1.07 -1.55 21.24
CA GLY A 379 -2.19 -2.11 22.02
C GLY A 379 -1.91 -2.35 23.51
N GLU A 380 -0.74 -1.93 24.02
CA GLU A 380 -0.36 -2.06 25.43
C GLU A 380 -0.42 -0.71 26.16
N VAL A 381 -0.89 -0.73 27.42
CA VAL A 381 -0.82 0.45 28.28
C VAL A 381 0.54 0.47 28.98
N PRO A 382 1.36 1.52 28.82
CA PRO A 382 2.68 1.58 29.44
C PRO A 382 2.55 1.93 30.94
N ASP A 383 2.36 0.92 31.78
CA ASP A 383 2.13 1.04 33.22
C ASP A 383 3.43 1.00 34.06
N THR A 384 4.49 0.37 33.54
CA THR A 384 5.83 0.31 34.18
C THR A 384 6.76 1.43 33.71
N ALA A 385 7.81 1.70 34.48
CA ALA A 385 8.84 2.67 34.10
C ALA A 385 9.58 2.23 32.83
N GLU A 386 9.86 0.94 32.70
CA GLU A 386 10.48 0.31 31.54
C GLU A 386 9.59 0.43 30.29
N ALA A 387 8.29 0.16 30.41
CA ALA A 387 7.34 0.31 29.30
C ALA A 387 7.22 1.77 28.85
N LYS A 388 7.17 2.71 29.79
CA LYS A 388 7.17 4.16 29.50
C LYS A 388 8.45 4.61 28.82
N ALA A 389 9.62 4.13 29.27
CA ALA A 389 10.90 4.42 28.63
C ALA A 389 10.96 3.85 27.21
N LEU A 390 10.47 2.62 27.00
CA LEU A 390 10.39 1.99 25.69
C LEU A 390 9.44 2.75 24.75
N LEU A 391 8.28 3.20 25.26
CA LEU A 391 7.35 4.04 24.51
C LEU A 391 8.02 5.34 24.06
N SER A 392 8.68 6.08 24.97
CA SER A 392 9.42 7.30 24.63
C SER A 392 10.48 7.05 23.56
N LYS A 393 11.24 5.95 23.69
CA LYS A 393 12.28 5.55 22.72
C LYS A 393 11.69 5.27 21.32
N ARG A 394 10.47 4.75 21.23
CA ARG A 394 9.75 4.51 19.97
C ARG A 394 9.10 5.79 19.42
N ALA A 395 8.52 6.61 20.28
CA ALA A 395 7.74 7.79 19.91
C ALA A 395 8.62 8.94 19.41
N LEU A 396 9.71 9.23 20.13
CA LEU A 396 10.55 10.41 19.86
C LEU A 396 11.08 10.45 18.41
N PRO A 397 11.64 9.36 17.82
CA PRO A 397 12.08 9.38 16.43
C PRO A 397 10.97 9.61 15.40
N LEU A 398 9.72 9.26 15.73
CA LEU A 398 8.58 9.50 14.85
C LEU A 398 8.12 10.96 14.96
N ILE A 399 7.96 11.47 16.18
CA ILE A 399 7.59 12.88 16.43
C ILE A 399 8.65 13.83 15.86
N ALA A 400 9.93 13.43 15.88
CA ALA A 400 11.03 14.19 15.31
C ALA A 400 10.88 14.49 13.81
N GLN A 401 10.24 13.60 13.06
CA GLN A 401 10.04 13.75 11.61
C GLN A 401 9.00 14.82 11.28
N ILE A 402 8.09 15.12 12.21
CA ILE A 402 7.05 16.13 12.04
C ILE A 402 7.71 17.51 12.02
N LYS A 403 7.21 18.40 11.17
CA LYS A 403 7.74 19.77 11.08
C LYS A 403 7.52 20.53 12.39
N GLU A 404 8.45 21.42 12.69
CA GLU A 404 8.32 22.32 13.84
C GLU A 404 7.03 23.14 13.75
N GLY A 405 6.29 23.21 14.86
CA GLY A 405 4.98 23.84 14.91
C GLY A 405 4.17 23.42 16.13
N ILE A 406 2.95 23.95 16.23
CA ILE A 406 2.03 23.68 17.34
C ILE A 406 1.67 22.19 17.41
N LEU A 407 1.45 21.55 16.25
CA LEU A 407 1.13 20.12 16.21
C LEU A 407 2.22 19.25 16.88
N LYS A 408 3.49 19.50 16.55
CA LYS A 408 4.62 18.75 17.14
C LYS A 408 4.68 18.94 18.65
N GLN A 409 4.49 20.17 19.13
CA GLN A 409 4.45 20.48 20.56
C GLN A 409 3.31 19.72 21.27
N LEU A 410 2.10 19.72 20.71
CA LEU A 410 0.96 19.01 21.29
C LEU A 410 1.19 17.49 21.36
N LEU A 411 1.87 16.91 20.36
CA LEU A 411 2.24 15.49 20.37
C LEU A 411 3.30 15.20 21.44
N MET A 412 4.30 16.08 21.61
CA MET A 412 5.29 15.97 22.69
C MET A 412 4.63 16.08 24.07
N ASP A 413 3.69 17.01 24.25
CA ASP A 413 2.96 17.17 25.51
C ASP A 413 2.06 15.95 25.80
N ASN A 414 1.44 15.35 24.77
CA ASN A 414 0.70 14.11 24.94
C ASN A 414 1.61 12.93 25.34
N LEU A 415 2.79 12.81 24.72
CA LEU A 415 3.79 11.81 25.10
C LEU A 415 4.26 12.02 26.56
N ALA A 416 4.50 13.26 26.96
CA ALA A 416 4.84 13.64 28.33
C ALA A 416 3.73 13.21 29.31
N HIS A 417 2.47 13.45 28.96
CA HIS A 417 1.32 13.04 29.76
C HIS A 417 1.22 11.52 29.92
N ILE A 418 1.36 10.75 28.82
CA ILE A 418 1.30 9.28 28.85
C ILE A 418 2.44 8.69 29.70
N THR A 419 3.63 9.26 29.58
CA THR A 419 4.84 8.74 30.25
C THR A 419 5.01 9.28 31.67
N GLY A 420 4.31 10.36 32.03
CA GLY A 420 4.52 11.09 33.28
C GLY A 420 5.86 11.85 33.31
N MET A 421 6.50 12.04 32.16
CA MET A 421 7.75 12.78 32.03
C MET A 421 7.49 14.27 31.81
N ASP A 422 8.52 15.09 32.00
CA ASP A 422 8.49 16.51 31.67
C ASP A 422 8.75 16.72 30.17
N SER A 423 7.97 17.58 29.51
CA SER A 423 8.07 17.79 28.05
C SER A 423 9.38 18.46 27.63
N GLN A 424 9.95 19.34 28.47
CA GLN A 424 11.27 19.93 28.19
C GLN A 424 12.39 18.90 28.27
N ARG A 425 12.28 17.92 29.20
CA ARG A 425 13.23 16.79 29.25
C ARG A 425 13.14 15.90 28.01
N LEU A 426 11.93 15.61 27.54
CA LEU A 426 11.73 14.84 26.30
C LEU A 426 12.30 15.57 25.08
N GLN A 427 12.12 16.89 25.01
CA GLN A 427 12.70 17.74 23.96
C GLN A 427 14.23 17.71 24.02
N HIS A 428 14.82 17.83 25.22
CA HIS A 428 16.27 17.77 25.40
C HIS A 428 16.84 16.41 24.96
N TRP A 429 16.18 15.30 25.29
CA TRP A 429 16.55 13.97 24.78
C TRP A 429 16.45 13.87 23.27
N LEU A 430 15.43 14.48 22.67
CA LEU A 430 15.28 14.49 21.22
C LEU A 430 16.43 15.24 20.52
N GLU A 431 16.92 16.32 21.12
CA GLU A 431 17.97 17.18 20.57
C GLU A 431 19.39 16.63 20.80
N HIS A 432 19.62 15.91 21.89
CA HIS A 432 20.97 15.52 22.33
C HIS A 432 21.25 14.00 22.33
N ASP A 433 20.23 13.15 22.27
CA ASP A 433 20.37 11.69 22.43
C ASP A 433 19.99 10.91 21.16
N GLN A 434 19.97 11.57 19.99
CA GLN A 434 19.84 10.84 18.73
C GLN A 434 21.08 9.97 18.51
N PRO A 435 20.95 8.64 18.30
CA PRO A 435 22.07 7.84 17.87
C PRO A 435 22.58 8.38 16.53
N ALA A 436 23.90 8.54 16.42
CA ALA A 436 24.55 8.90 15.17
C ALA A 436 24.06 7.97 14.04
N PRO A 437 23.89 8.47 12.79
CA PRO A 437 23.54 7.62 11.68
C PRO A 437 24.54 6.45 11.63
N VAL A 438 24.01 5.22 11.69
CA VAL A 438 24.81 4.00 11.62
C VAL A 438 25.62 4.06 10.33
N LYS A 439 26.93 4.25 10.43
CA LYS A 439 27.85 4.08 9.30
C LYS A 439 27.74 2.63 8.86
N ASP A 440 27.52 2.42 7.56
CA ASP A 440 27.61 1.11 6.91
C ASP A 440 28.85 0.36 7.43
N ILE A 441 28.61 -0.75 8.13
CA ILE A 441 29.67 -1.62 8.65
C ILE A 441 30.12 -2.66 7.59
N ASN A 442 29.71 -2.50 6.33
CA ASN A 442 30.18 -3.31 5.21
C ASN A 442 31.43 -2.72 4.55
N ALA A 443 32.45 -2.49 5.36
CA ALA A 443 33.82 -2.30 4.89
C ALA A 443 34.74 -3.31 5.59
N TYR A 444 34.49 -4.59 5.33
CA TYR A 444 35.51 -5.62 5.50
C TYR A 444 36.31 -5.72 4.20
N GLN A 445 37.59 -5.33 4.29
CA GLN A 445 38.59 -5.55 3.26
C GLN A 445 38.86 -7.06 3.14
N GLU A 446 38.76 -7.60 1.93
CA GLU A 446 39.17 -8.98 1.62
C GLU A 446 40.68 -9.15 1.80
N PRO A 447 41.16 -10.19 2.51
CA PRO A 447 42.55 -10.61 2.42
C PRO A 447 42.74 -11.50 1.18
N ALA A 448 43.72 -11.12 0.36
CA ALA A 448 44.23 -11.90 -0.76
C ALA A 448 44.81 -13.25 -0.30
N TRP A 449 44.49 -14.32 -1.01
CA TRP A 449 45.19 -15.60 -0.91
C TRP A 449 45.43 -16.19 -2.28
N ASP A 450 46.72 -16.36 -2.58
CA ASP A 450 47.32 -16.94 -3.77
C ASP A 450 47.08 -18.46 -3.91
N GLU A 451 47.30 -18.92 -5.14
CA GLU A 451 47.19 -20.27 -5.70
C GLU A 451 47.95 -21.38 -4.93
N ALA A 452 47.34 -22.58 -4.79
CA ALA A 452 47.98 -23.90 -5.01
C ALA A 452 47.02 -25.10 -4.81
N HIS A 453 46.62 -25.70 -5.94
CA HIS A 453 46.38 -27.10 -6.36
C HIS A 453 46.41 -28.37 -5.43
N PRO A 454 45.88 -29.53 -5.92
CA PRO A 454 44.95 -30.43 -5.22
C PRO A 454 45.42 -31.90 -5.10
N ALA A 455 44.64 -32.74 -4.39
CA ALA A 455 44.49 -34.21 -4.49
C ALA A 455 43.89 -34.72 -3.16
N GLU A 456 43.14 -35.79 -2.98
CA GLU A 456 42.51 -36.86 -3.77
C GLU A 456 41.68 -37.63 -2.70
N TYR A 457 40.50 -38.16 -3.04
CA TYR A 457 40.08 -39.49 -2.56
C TYR A 457 38.94 -39.96 -3.46
N ALA A 458 39.32 -40.82 -4.39
CA ALA A 458 38.45 -41.70 -5.14
C ALA A 458 37.96 -42.84 -4.23
N ASP A 459 36.70 -43.25 -4.34
CA ASP A 459 36.33 -44.60 -4.76
C ASP A 459 34.81 -44.70 -4.97
N TYR A 460 34.39 -45.71 -5.72
CA TYR A 460 33.05 -46.04 -6.24
C TYR A 460 32.73 -45.55 -7.66
N ALA A 461 33.51 -46.08 -8.61
CA ALA A 461 33.05 -46.37 -9.96
C ALA A 461 33.06 -47.89 -10.20
N GLN A 462 31.90 -48.52 -10.12
CA GLN A 462 31.53 -49.79 -10.75
C GLN A 462 29.98 -49.82 -10.73
N ILE A 463 29.17 -50.02 -11.76
CA ILE A 463 29.23 -50.42 -13.18
C ILE A 463 27.85 -49.94 -13.71
N GLY A 464 27.73 -49.09 -14.73
CA GLY A 464 27.69 -49.48 -16.14
C GLY A 464 26.34 -49.06 -16.77
N MET A 465 26.35 -47.97 -17.54
CA MET A 465 25.28 -47.66 -18.51
C MET A 465 25.45 -48.50 -19.78
N PRO A 466 24.34 -48.85 -20.44
CA PRO A 466 24.22 -48.64 -21.89
C PRO A 466 22.86 -48.01 -22.20
N ALA A 467 22.56 -47.38 -23.32
CA ALA A 467 23.25 -46.69 -24.41
C ALA A 467 22.10 -45.86 -25.04
N ALA A 468 22.42 -44.78 -25.74
CA ALA A 468 21.43 -43.94 -26.40
C ALA A 468 20.63 -44.72 -27.44
N ASP A 469 19.31 -44.50 -27.45
CA ASP A 469 18.50 -44.62 -28.65
C ASP A 469 17.44 -43.51 -28.62
N ASP A 470 17.12 -43.04 -29.81
CA ASP A 470 16.34 -41.84 -30.09
C ASP A 470 14.84 -42.03 -29.82
N ASN A 471 14.16 -40.89 -29.72
CA ASN A 471 12.73 -40.66 -29.96
C ASN A 471 11.73 -40.73 -28.79
N GLU A 472 10.86 -39.71 -28.78
CA GLU A 472 9.53 -39.59 -28.17
C GLU A 472 9.35 -39.78 -26.65
N LEU A 473 8.93 -38.70 -25.97
CA LEU A 473 7.99 -38.64 -24.85
C LEU A 473 7.86 -37.14 -24.48
N GLY A 474 6.85 -36.39 -24.92
CA GLY A 474 5.43 -36.71 -24.96
C GLY A 474 4.78 -36.17 -23.68
N TYR A 475 4.36 -34.90 -23.70
CA TYR A 475 3.52 -34.30 -22.65
C TYR A 475 2.25 -35.15 -22.46
N PRO A 476 1.83 -35.46 -21.23
CA PRO A 476 0.56 -36.17 -21.03
C PRO A 476 -0.64 -35.24 -21.33
N PRO A 477 -1.74 -35.78 -21.89
CA PRO A 477 -2.70 -35.02 -22.67
C PRO A 477 -3.84 -34.42 -21.84
N TYR A 478 -4.46 -33.42 -22.45
CA TYR A 478 -5.76 -32.85 -22.11
C TYR A 478 -6.84 -33.93 -21.96
N TYR A 479 -7.66 -33.83 -20.92
CA TYR A 479 -8.97 -34.48 -20.90
C TYR A 479 -9.91 -33.72 -21.83
N THR A 480 -10.24 -34.37 -22.94
CA THR A 480 -11.46 -34.15 -23.73
C THR A 480 -12.48 -35.21 -23.31
N GLU A 481 -13.67 -34.80 -22.90
CA GLU A 481 -14.84 -35.67 -22.95
C GLU A 481 -15.82 -35.10 -23.97
N ASP A 482 -16.17 -35.97 -24.90
CA ASP A 482 -16.99 -35.74 -26.07
C ASP A 482 -18.48 -35.66 -25.76
N GLU A 483 -19.16 -35.12 -26.76
CA GLU A 483 -20.58 -34.91 -26.93
C GLU A 483 -21.43 -36.19 -26.77
N GLU A 484 -22.54 -36.08 -26.03
CA GLU A 484 -23.75 -36.83 -26.37
C GLU A 484 -24.96 -35.89 -26.45
N THR A 485 -25.56 -35.91 -27.63
CA THR A 485 -26.83 -35.30 -28.01
C THR A 485 -28.01 -35.88 -27.23
N PHE A 486 -28.87 -35.05 -26.65
CA PHE A 486 -30.30 -35.40 -26.54
C PHE A 486 -31.25 -34.18 -26.57
N SER A 487 -32.32 -34.41 -27.31
CA SER A 487 -33.46 -33.57 -27.72
C SER A 487 -34.07 -32.58 -26.72
N SER A 488 -34.57 -31.45 -27.26
CA SER A 488 -35.61 -30.59 -26.65
C SER A 488 -36.94 -31.34 -26.45
N PRO A 489 -37.87 -30.83 -25.60
CA PRO A 489 -38.86 -29.84 -26.05
C PRO A 489 -39.16 -28.67 -25.08
N MET A 490 -39.73 -27.59 -25.66
CA MET A 490 -40.32 -26.37 -25.10
C MET A 490 -41.52 -26.59 -24.11
N PRO A 491 -42.36 -25.57 -23.78
CA PRO A 491 -42.14 -24.33 -23.02
C PRO A 491 -43.17 -24.17 -21.88
N LEU A 492 -42.91 -23.33 -20.87
CA LEU A 492 -44.02 -22.79 -20.05
C LEU A 492 -43.93 -21.27 -19.89
N THR A 493 -44.86 -20.64 -20.60
CA THR A 493 -45.37 -19.29 -20.49
C THR A 493 -45.87 -18.97 -19.08
N GLY A 494 -45.62 -17.75 -18.59
CA GLY A 494 -46.18 -17.28 -17.33
C GLY A 494 -46.03 -15.78 -17.13
N LYS A 495 -46.64 -14.97 -18.01
CA LYS A 495 -46.88 -13.54 -17.76
C LYS A 495 -47.65 -13.38 -16.45
N LYS A 496 -47.15 -12.58 -15.50
CA LYS A 496 -48.01 -11.82 -14.60
C LYS A 496 -47.55 -10.37 -14.49
N GLU A 497 -48.41 -9.54 -15.03
CA GLU A 497 -48.36 -8.09 -15.05
C GLU A 497 -49.13 -7.50 -13.85
N TRP A 498 -48.48 -6.54 -13.18
CA TRP A 498 -48.96 -5.36 -12.44
C TRP A 498 -49.81 -5.49 -11.15
N LYS A 499 -49.39 -4.75 -10.11
CA LYS A 499 -50.11 -3.54 -9.64
C LYS A 499 -49.29 -2.70 -8.63
N LYS A 500 -48.98 -1.47 -9.04
CA LYS A 500 -48.64 -0.35 -8.13
C LYS A 500 -49.86 -0.02 -7.26
N LYS A 501 -49.65 0.15 -5.95
CA LYS A 501 -50.50 0.97 -5.09
C LYS A 501 -49.63 1.95 -4.31
N GLY A 502 -49.84 3.24 -4.59
CA GLY A 502 -49.33 4.32 -3.76
C GLY A 502 -50.07 4.37 -2.42
N ALA A 503 -49.36 4.78 -1.38
CA ALA A 503 -49.94 5.17 -0.10
C ALA A 503 -49.42 6.56 0.29
N LYS A 504 -50.37 7.34 0.80
CA LYS A 504 -50.35 8.80 0.96
C LYS A 504 -49.51 9.27 2.14
N LYS A 505 -49.00 10.51 1.99
CA LYS A 505 -48.53 11.41 3.05
C LYS A 505 -49.51 11.45 4.24
N GLN A 506 -48.99 11.30 5.44
CA GLN A 506 -49.56 11.86 6.67
C GLN A 506 -48.51 12.73 7.36
N LYS A 507 -48.84 14.02 7.53
CA LYS A 507 -48.12 14.97 8.38
C LYS A 507 -48.48 14.64 9.83
N GLY A 508 -47.48 14.28 10.64
CA GLY A 508 -47.59 14.22 12.10
C GLY A 508 -46.78 15.36 12.71
N GLU A 509 -47.45 16.16 13.53
CA GLU A 509 -46.87 17.24 14.33
C GLU A 509 -45.96 16.67 15.43
N TRP A 510 -44.74 17.19 15.54
CA TRP A 510 -43.80 16.82 16.59
C TRP A 510 -43.98 17.71 17.82
N LYS A 511 -44.53 17.12 18.89
CA LYS A 511 -44.51 17.72 20.24
C LYS A 511 -43.14 17.52 20.87
N LYS A 512 -42.58 18.61 21.41
CA LYS A 512 -41.36 18.61 22.24
C LYS A 512 -41.63 17.86 23.56
N SER A 513 -40.88 16.80 23.84
CA SER A 513 -40.66 16.33 25.21
C SER A 513 -39.16 16.32 25.51
N ALA A 514 -38.75 17.21 26.41
CA ALA A 514 -37.44 17.18 27.04
C ALA A 514 -37.38 15.98 27.99
N ALA A 515 -36.53 14.99 27.70
CA ALA A 515 -36.15 13.94 28.63
C ALA A 515 -34.69 14.14 29.02
N LYS A 516 -34.43 14.12 30.33
CA LYS A 516 -33.13 14.29 30.98
C LYS A 516 -32.11 13.30 30.42
N HIS A 517 -30.89 13.77 30.17
CA HIS A 517 -29.72 12.94 29.95
C HIS A 517 -29.44 12.10 31.20
N GLU A 518 -29.78 10.81 31.15
CA GLU A 518 -29.05 9.79 31.89
C GLU A 518 -27.75 9.49 31.14
N LYS A 519 -26.64 9.44 31.86
CA LYS A 519 -25.33 9.11 31.31
C LYS A 519 -25.36 7.64 30.88
N GLU A 520 -25.32 7.37 29.58
CA GLU A 520 -25.04 6.03 29.08
C GLU A 520 -23.60 5.64 29.44
N GLU A 521 -23.45 4.52 30.12
CA GLU A 521 -22.16 3.86 30.39
C GLU A 521 -21.53 3.35 29.07
N PRO A 522 -20.19 3.24 29.00
CA PRO A 522 -19.51 2.86 27.76
C PRO A 522 -19.88 1.44 27.32
N ILE A 523 -20.27 1.31 26.05
CA ILE A 523 -20.53 0.06 25.35
C ILE A 523 -19.29 -0.85 25.48
N GLY A 524 -19.52 -2.10 25.91
CA GLY A 524 -18.49 -3.08 26.27
C GLY A 524 -17.48 -3.41 25.16
N LYS A 525 -16.28 -3.87 25.59
CA LYS A 525 -15.21 -4.34 24.70
C LYS A 525 -15.75 -5.40 23.73
N VAL A 526 -15.69 -5.14 22.43
CA VAL A 526 -16.05 -6.10 21.38
C VAL A 526 -15.10 -7.29 21.45
N VAL A 527 -15.63 -8.48 21.73
CA VAL A 527 -14.85 -9.72 21.76
C VAL A 527 -14.62 -10.21 20.34
N ARG A 528 -13.36 -10.26 19.90
CA ARG A 528 -12.99 -10.86 18.62
C ARG A 528 -13.35 -12.35 18.61
N MET A 529 -14.12 -12.79 17.61
CA MET A 529 -14.43 -14.20 17.38
C MET A 529 -13.29 -14.86 16.59
N THR A 530 -12.42 -15.62 17.26
CA THR A 530 -11.36 -16.41 16.62
C THR A 530 -11.87 -17.80 16.24
N PRO A 531 -11.22 -18.53 15.31
CA PRO A 531 -11.59 -19.92 15.02
C PRO A 531 -11.59 -20.82 16.27
N CYS A 532 -10.68 -20.57 17.22
CA CYS A 532 -10.63 -21.27 18.51
C CYS A 532 -11.89 -21.01 19.34
N ARG A 533 -12.25 -19.74 19.55
CA ARG A 533 -13.45 -19.36 20.29
C ARG A 533 -14.73 -19.85 19.62
N ALA A 534 -14.77 -19.83 18.29
CA ALA A 534 -15.87 -20.36 17.50
C ALA A 534 -16.01 -21.88 17.66
N ALA A 535 -14.90 -22.62 17.65
CA ALA A 535 -14.90 -24.08 17.90
C ALA A 535 -15.35 -24.41 19.33
N VAL A 536 -14.82 -23.69 20.34
CA VAL A 536 -15.25 -23.83 21.74
C VAL A 536 -16.75 -23.58 21.88
N LEU A 537 -17.26 -22.49 21.30
CA LEU A 537 -18.69 -22.15 21.34
C LEU A 537 -19.56 -23.21 20.67
N THR A 538 -19.09 -23.76 19.54
CA THR A 538 -19.79 -24.84 18.84
C THR A 538 -19.90 -26.07 19.73
N LEU A 539 -18.80 -26.46 20.39
CA LEU A 539 -18.77 -27.61 21.29
C LEU A 539 -19.57 -27.43 22.58
N ILE A 540 -19.63 -26.20 23.12
CA ILE A 540 -20.44 -25.91 24.32
C ILE A 540 -21.93 -25.95 24.01
N ARG A 541 -22.35 -25.54 22.79
CA ARG A 541 -23.76 -25.48 22.39
C ARG A 541 -24.27 -26.79 21.79
N SER A 542 -23.42 -27.48 21.04
CA SER A 542 -23.71 -28.71 20.33
C SER A 542 -22.56 -29.71 20.51
N PRO A 543 -22.45 -30.37 21.68
CA PRO A 543 -21.46 -31.43 21.91
C PRO A 543 -21.50 -32.54 20.86
N GLU A 544 -22.68 -32.82 20.30
CA GLU A 544 -22.90 -33.78 19.21
C GLU A 544 -22.16 -33.43 17.91
N ALA A 545 -21.73 -32.17 17.74
CA ALA A 545 -20.89 -31.76 16.61
C ALA A 545 -19.53 -32.47 16.59
N LEU A 546 -19.13 -33.08 17.70
CA LEU A 546 -17.91 -33.88 17.82
C LEU A 546 -18.06 -35.30 17.25
N ALA A 547 -19.29 -35.78 17.03
CA ALA A 547 -19.54 -37.07 16.41
C ALA A 547 -18.91 -37.09 15.00
N ASP A 548 -18.20 -38.18 14.68
CA ASP A 548 -17.52 -38.39 13.39
C ASP A 548 -16.45 -37.34 13.02
N LEU A 549 -15.87 -36.63 14.00
CA LEU A 549 -14.75 -35.72 13.78
C LEU A 549 -13.46 -36.50 13.40
N ASP A 550 -13.27 -36.70 12.09
CA ASP A 550 -12.06 -37.27 11.49
C ASP A 550 -11.06 -36.17 11.11
N ILE A 551 -10.50 -35.52 12.14
CA ILE A 551 -9.42 -34.55 12.00
C ILE A 551 -8.30 -34.91 12.99
N ASP A 552 -7.08 -35.06 12.47
CA ASP A 552 -5.87 -35.17 13.28
C ASP A 552 -5.52 -33.82 13.93
N LEU A 553 -5.59 -33.72 15.26
CA LEU A 553 -5.33 -32.49 16.02
C LEU A 553 -3.87 -32.36 16.49
N ASN A 554 -2.97 -33.27 16.12
CA ASN A 554 -1.58 -33.31 16.60
C ASN A 554 -0.82 -31.99 16.41
N TYR A 555 -1.08 -31.26 15.32
CA TYR A 555 -0.45 -29.97 15.05
C TYR A 555 -0.80 -28.88 16.07
N LEU A 556 -1.97 -28.97 16.72
CA LEU A 556 -2.43 -27.99 17.71
C LEU A 556 -1.75 -28.18 19.08
N HIS A 557 -1.21 -29.36 19.39
CA HIS A 557 -0.51 -29.62 20.66
C HIS A 557 0.80 -28.84 20.80
N SER A 558 1.37 -28.37 19.69
CA SER A 558 2.60 -27.59 19.66
C SER A 558 2.42 -26.10 20.00
N PHE A 559 1.18 -25.64 20.12
CA PHE A 559 0.88 -24.22 20.38
C PHE A 559 0.94 -23.88 21.86
N ALA A 560 1.66 -22.82 22.21
CA ALA A 560 1.69 -22.24 23.55
C ALA A 560 0.54 -21.23 23.76
N ASP A 561 -0.70 -21.61 23.39
CA ASP A 561 -1.89 -20.77 23.53
C ASP A 561 -2.88 -21.40 24.52
N SER A 562 -3.24 -20.65 25.57
CA SER A 562 -4.10 -21.11 26.65
C SER A 562 -5.55 -21.38 26.22
N GLU A 563 -6.06 -20.73 25.17
CA GLU A 563 -7.38 -21.00 24.60
C GLU A 563 -7.37 -22.29 23.76
N ILE A 564 -6.28 -22.56 23.02
CA ILE A 564 -6.13 -23.81 22.25
C ILE A 564 -5.96 -25.00 23.19
N HIS A 565 -5.18 -24.87 24.26
CA HIS A 565 -5.10 -25.91 25.29
C HIS A 565 -6.48 -26.21 25.88
N PHE A 566 -7.24 -25.18 26.22
CA PHE A 566 -8.61 -25.35 26.70
C PHE A 566 -9.52 -26.04 25.67
N LEU A 567 -9.43 -25.68 24.38
CA LEU A 567 -10.18 -26.36 23.31
C LEU A 567 -9.84 -27.85 23.22
N LEU A 568 -8.55 -28.22 23.33
CA LEU A 568 -8.11 -29.62 23.31
C LEU A 568 -8.58 -30.39 24.54
N GLU A 569 -8.55 -29.78 25.72
CA GLU A 569 -9.11 -30.35 26.96
C GLU A 569 -10.63 -30.54 26.85
N LEU A 570 -11.35 -29.55 26.30
CA LEU A 570 -12.79 -29.62 26.06
C LEU A 570 -13.15 -30.76 25.09
N ILE A 571 -12.43 -30.88 23.96
CA ILE A 571 -12.61 -31.98 23.01
C ILE A 571 -12.34 -33.34 23.70
N THR A 572 -11.29 -33.41 24.51
CA THR A 572 -10.93 -34.64 25.23
C THR A 572 -12.01 -35.03 26.24
N TYR A 573 -12.53 -34.06 26.99
CA TYR A 573 -13.62 -34.26 27.94
C TYR A 573 -14.90 -34.74 27.24
N LEU A 574 -15.33 -34.06 26.18
CA LEU A 574 -16.54 -34.39 25.43
C LEU A 574 -16.44 -35.75 24.71
N ARG A 575 -15.24 -36.22 24.35
CA ARG A 575 -15.05 -37.60 23.86
C ARG A 575 -15.35 -38.66 24.93
N HIS A 576 -15.11 -38.35 26.21
CA HIS A 576 -15.38 -39.27 27.33
C HIS A 576 -16.81 -39.09 27.88
N GLN A 577 -17.37 -37.89 27.77
CA GLN A 577 -18.73 -37.55 28.23
C GLN A 577 -19.49 -36.78 27.13
N PRO A 578 -19.98 -37.47 26.08
CA PRO A 578 -20.63 -36.81 24.95
C PRO A 578 -21.98 -36.17 25.30
N GLU A 579 -22.63 -36.65 26.36
CA GLU A 579 -23.91 -36.13 26.86
C GLU A 579 -23.76 -34.95 27.84
N ALA A 580 -22.54 -34.46 28.07
CA ALA A 580 -22.29 -33.37 29.02
C ALA A 580 -22.95 -32.08 28.54
N GLY A 581 -23.89 -31.56 29.35
CA GLY A 581 -24.56 -30.31 29.06
C GLY A 581 -23.73 -29.09 29.48
N PHE A 582 -24.23 -27.89 29.17
CA PHE A 582 -23.59 -26.62 29.56
C PHE A 582 -23.26 -26.54 31.06
N ALA A 583 -24.15 -27.03 31.93
CA ALA A 583 -23.96 -27.00 33.38
C ALA A 583 -22.82 -27.91 33.84
N ASP A 584 -22.68 -29.09 33.22
CA ASP A 584 -21.61 -30.04 33.52
C ASP A 584 -20.26 -29.48 33.08
N LEU A 585 -20.21 -28.87 31.88
CA LEU A 585 -19.02 -28.21 31.34
C LEU A 585 -18.61 -26.99 32.19
N ALA A 586 -19.57 -26.15 32.57
CA ALA A 586 -19.30 -24.97 33.40
C ALA A 586 -18.76 -25.35 34.78
N ALA A 587 -19.25 -26.45 35.36
CA ALA A 587 -18.76 -26.97 36.64
C ALA A 587 -17.39 -27.64 36.52
N HIS A 588 -17.16 -28.45 35.49
CA HIS A 588 -15.89 -29.16 35.28
C HIS A 588 -14.73 -28.22 35.00
N PHE A 589 -14.94 -27.22 34.13
CA PHE A 589 -13.89 -26.30 33.67
C PHE A 589 -13.81 -24.99 34.43
N ASP A 590 -14.68 -24.80 35.43
CA ASP A 590 -14.80 -23.57 36.23
C ASP A 590 -14.82 -22.31 35.35
N PHE A 591 -15.85 -22.19 34.50
CA PHE A 591 -15.96 -21.07 33.54
C PHE A 591 -15.86 -19.68 34.21
N ALA A 592 -16.24 -19.58 35.49
CA ALA A 592 -16.19 -18.34 36.25
C ALA A 592 -14.75 -17.88 36.54
N ASN A 593 -13.86 -18.81 36.89
CA ASN A 593 -12.50 -18.46 37.33
C ASN A 593 -11.41 -18.82 36.32
N ASN A 594 -11.70 -19.66 35.33
CA ASN A 594 -10.73 -20.07 34.31
C ASN A 594 -10.43 -18.91 33.34
N PRO A 595 -9.18 -18.41 33.28
CA PRO A 595 -8.81 -17.29 32.39
C PRO A 595 -9.10 -17.56 30.92
N SER A 596 -8.92 -18.81 30.46
CA SER A 596 -9.21 -19.23 29.08
C SER A 596 -10.70 -19.22 28.77
N CYS A 597 -11.56 -19.21 29.79
CA CYS A 597 -13.02 -19.15 29.65
C CYS A 597 -13.59 -17.73 29.76
N ARG A 598 -12.77 -16.70 30.04
CA ARG A 598 -13.26 -15.32 30.27
C ARG A 598 -14.09 -14.77 29.12
N PHE A 599 -13.78 -15.17 27.89
CA PHE A 599 -14.54 -14.77 26.71
C PHE A 599 -15.98 -15.30 26.72
N LEU A 600 -16.25 -16.43 27.41
CA LEU A 600 -17.59 -17.01 27.58
C LEU A 600 -18.54 -16.08 28.35
N ASN A 601 -18.03 -15.28 29.28
CA ASN A 601 -18.83 -14.33 30.06
C ASN A 601 -19.36 -13.14 29.22
N GLN A 602 -18.75 -12.90 28.06
CA GLN A 602 -19.09 -11.79 27.16
C GLN A 602 -20.00 -12.24 25.99
N LEU A 603 -20.43 -13.51 25.99
CA LEU A 603 -21.17 -14.13 24.89
C LEU A 603 -22.69 -14.10 25.03
N SER A 604 -23.24 -13.56 26.13
CA SER A 604 -24.68 -13.26 26.26
C SER A 604 -25.17 -12.19 25.27
N GLU A 605 -24.25 -11.42 24.66
CA GLU A 605 -24.55 -10.29 23.76
C GLU A 605 -24.27 -10.59 22.27
N ILE A 606 -23.62 -11.71 21.94
CA ILE A 606 -23.29 -12.04 20.54
C ILE A 606 -24.42 -12.88 19.95
N SER A 607 -25.17 -12.30 19.01
CA SER A 607 -26.11 -13.01 18.14
C SER A 607 -25.34 -13.92 17.17
N TYR A 608 -24.81 -15.02 17.71
CA TYR A 608 -24.14 -16.04 16.93
C TYR A 608 -25.19 -16.91 16.23
N GLN A 609 -25.42 -16.59 14.95
CA GLN A 609 -26.24 -17.36 14.01
C GLN A 609 -25.37 -18.46 13.39
N ALA A 610 -25.15 -19.55 14.12
CA ALA A 610 -24.94 -20.82 13.44
C ALA A 610 -26.34 -21.40 13.24
N ASP A 611 -26.75 -21.57 11.97
CA ASP A 611 -27.91 -22.38 11.65
C ASP A 611 -27.70 -23.77 12.29
N ALA A 612 -28.67 -24.19 13.11
CA ALA A 612 -28.58 -25.38 13.95
C ALA A 612 -28.38 -26.70 13.17
N ASP A 613 -28.41 -26.66 11.83
CA ASP A 613 -28.30 -27.85 10.96
C ASP A 613 -26.86 -28.18 10.50
N ASP A 614 -25.83 -27.37 10.82
CA ASP A 614 -24.46 -27.60 10.26
C ASP A 614 -23.30 -27.47 11.28
N GLY A 615 -23.56 -27.74 12.56
CA GLY A 615 -22.57 -27.62 13.65
C GLY A 615 -21.29 -28.45 13.44
N GLN A 616 -21.41 -29.64 12.85
CA GLN A 616 -20.27 -30.52 12.54
C GLN A 616 -19.33 -29.89 11.48
N ARG A 617 -19.88 -29.43 10.35
CA ARG A 617 -19.07 -28.77 9.29
C ARG A 617 -18.45 -27.49 9.81
N TYR A 618 -19.19 -26.73 10.62
CA TYR A 618 -18.69 -25.51 11.20
C TYR A 618 -17.53 -25.75 12.17
N LEU A 619 -17.65 -26.73 13.08
CA LEU A 619 -16.55 -27.17 13.94
C LEU A 619 -15.35 -27.61 13.09
N ARG A 620 -15.60 -28.45 12.08
CA ARG A 620 -14.57 -28.99 11.18
C ARG A 620 -13.80 -27.89 10.46
N SER A 621 -14.50 -26.92 9.88
CA SER A 621 -13.89 -25.77 9.19
C SER A 621 -13.01 -24.92 10.11
N ASN A 622 -13.44 -24.69 11.36
CA ASN A 622 -12.64 -23.90 12.31
C ASN A 622 -11.40 -24.66 12.79
N LEU A 623 -11.50 -25.96 13.03
CA LEU A 623 -10.34 -26.79 13.37
C LEU A 623 -9.32 -26.86 12.23
N ILE A 624 -9.76 -26.95 10.96
CA ILE A 624 -8.86 -26.88 9.80
C ILE A 624 -8.14 -25.52 9.73
N ARG A 625 -8.86 -24.41 9.95
CA ARG A 625 -8.25 -23.07 9.99
C ARG A 625 -7.18 -22.96 11.07
N LEU A 626 -7.46 -23.45 12.28
CA LEU A 626 -6.48 -23.48 13.37
C LEU A 626 -5.23 -24.28 13.01
N GLN A 627 -5.37 -25.41 12.32
CA GLN A 627 -4.22 -26.20 11.90
C GLN A 627 -3.39 -25.53 10.81
N ILE A 628 -4.03 -24.84 9.87
CA ILE A 628 -3.33 -24.05 8.85
C ILE A 628 -2.51 -22.95 9.52
N ASP A 629 -3.13 -22.22 10.46
CA ASP A 629 -2.45 -21.18 11.22
C ASP A 629 -1.29 -21.76 12.04
N ALA A 630 -1.47 -22.95 12.62
CA ALA A 630 -0.43 -23.59 13.41
C ALA A 630 0.76 -24.05 12.57
N ILE A 631 0.49 -24.69 11.43
CA ILE A 631 1.52 -25.10 10.46
C ILE A 631 2.26 -23.88 9.91
N GLN A 632 1.55 -22.78 9.66
CA GLN A 632 2.14 -21.54 9.18
C GLN A 632 3.15 -20.96 10.17
N GLN A 633 2.80 -20.89 11.46
CA GLN A 633 3.73 -20.40 12.48
C GLN A 633 4.95 -21.30 12.67
N GLN A 634 4.77 -22.63 12.65
CA GLN A 634 5.90 -23.56 12.70
C GLN A 634 6.84 -23.37 11.50
N TYR A 635 6.27 -23.19 10.31
CA TYR A 635 7.02 -22.94 9.09
C TYR A 635 7.80 -21.62 9.17
N GLU A 636 7.18 -20.54 9.65
CA GLU A 636 7.81 -19.24 9.85
C GLU A 636 8.96 -19.29 10.86
N SER A 637 8.78 -20.00 11.98
CA SER A 637 9.84 -20.25 12.98
C SER A 637 11.05 -20.98 12.39
N LEU A 638 10.82 -22.01 11.56
CA LEU A 638 11.89 -22.73 10.87
C LEU A 638 12.58 -21.85 9.81
N GLN A 639 11.82 -21.02 9.08
CA GLN A 639 12.40 -20.04 8.15
C GLN A 639 13.25 -18.98 8.87
N GLU A 640 12.83 -18.53 10.05
CA GLU A 640 13.59 -17.58 10.86
C GLU A 640 14.92 -18.19 11.32
N LYS A 641 14.94 -19.48 11.69
CA LYS A 641 16.19 -20.21 11.98
C LYS A 641 17.12 -20.29 10.76
N LEU A 642 16.57 -20.49 9.57
CA LEU A 642 17.33 -20.51 8.31
C LEU A 642 17.96 -19.13 8.01
N LEU A 643 17.20 -18.05 8.22
CA LEU A 643 17.66 -16.68 8.07
C LEU A 643 18.77 -16.32 9.08
N LYS A 644 18.74 -16.90 10.27
CA LYS A 644 19.76 -16.74 11.33
C LYS A 644 20.98 -17.67 11.17
N GLN A 645 21.10 -18.38 10.05
CA GLN A 645 22.17 -19.36 9.77
C GLN A 645 22.29 -20.48 10.83
N ILE A 646 21.19 -20.80 11.51
CA ILE A 646 21.16 -21.89 12.49
C ILE A 646 21.02 -23.21 11.72
N ARG A 647 21.94 -24.17 11.95
CA ARG A 647 21.85 -25.51 11.34
C ARG A 647 20.64 -26.24 11.91
N PHE A 648 19.76 -26.72 11.02
CA PHE A 648 18.63 -27.57 11.41
C PHE A 648 19.12 -28.92 11.95
N THR A 649 18.45 -29.46 12.96
CA THR A 649 18.55 -30.88 13.31
C THR A 649 17.95 -31.75 12.20
N GLU A 650 18.25 -33.05 12.20
CA GLU A 650 17.62 -33.98 11.24
C GLU A 650 16.09 -34.05 11.44
N GLU A 651 15.59 -33.91 12.66
CA GLU A 651 14.15 -33.81 12.91
C GLU A 651 13.55 -32.53 12.31
N GLU A 652 14.22 -31.38 12.44
CA GLU A 652 13.75 -30.10 11.91
C GLU A 652 13.75 -30.06 10.38
N LYS A 653 14.73 -30.71 9.73
CA LYS A 653 14.77 -30.85 8.27
C LYS A 653 13.60 -31.69 7.76
N GLN A 654 13.28 -32.77 8.46
CA GLN A 654 12.14 -33.61 8.12
C GLN A 654 10.83 -32.83 8.33
N GLN A 655 10.69 -32.16 9.48
CA GLN A 655 9.54 -31.30 9.77
C GLN A 655 9.33 -30.21 8.71
N TYR A 656 10.40 -29.52 8.27
CA TYR A 656 10.32 -28.50 7.23
C TYR A 656 9.81 -29.05 5.89
N ARG A 657 10.19 -30.28 5.52
CA ARG A 657 9.74 -30.95 4.28
C ARG A 657 8.26 -31.36 4.35
N ASP A 658 7.79 -31.74 5.53
CA ASP A 658 6.43 -32.28 5.72
C ASP A 658 5.36 -31.20 5.88
N LEU A 659 5.73 -30.01 6.39
CA LEU A 659 4.77 -28.93 6.68
C LEU A 659 4.13 -28.30 5.43
N GLN A 660 4.88 -28.11 4.34
CA GLN A 660 4.34 -27.45 3.13
C GLN A 660 3.28 -28.29 2.38
N PRO A 661 3.52 -29.58 2.09
CA PRO A 661 2.52 -30.46 1.50
C PRO A 661 1.26 -30.54 2.38
N LYS A 662 1.43 -30.66 3.69
CA LYS A 662 0.30 -30.76 4.63
C LYS A 662 -0.55 -29.50 4.67
N ARG A 663 0.08 -28.31 4.63
CA ARG A 663 -0.64 -27.03 4.52
C ARG A 663 -1.50 -26.98 3.25
N LEU A 664 -0.97 -27.45 2.12
CA LEU A 664 -1.68 -27.45 0.85
C LEU A 664 -2.88 -28.42 0.86
N GLU A 665 -2.71 -29.60 1.47
CA GLU A 665 -3.78 -30.58 1.68
C GLU A 665 -4.93 -29.99 2.51
N LEU A 666 -4.62 -29.35 3.66
CA LEU A 666 -5.63 -28.71 4.51
C LEU A 666 -6.34 -27.53 3.81
N GLN A 667 -5.61 -26.75 3.00
CA GLN A 667 -6.20 -25.69 2.18
C GLN A 667 -7.12 -26.22 1.08
N GLN A 668 -6.89 -27.42 0.57
CA GLN A 668 -7.79 -28.08 -0.38
C GLN A 668 -9.04 -28.61 0.33
N LEU A 669 -8.90 -29.21 1.52
CA LEU A 669 -10.03 -29.67 2.33
C LEU A 669 -10.97 -28.52 2.71
N LEU A 670 -10.43 -27.34 3.03
CA LEU A 670 -11.25 -26.15 3.33
C LEU A 670 -12.00 -25.59 2.11
N LYS A 671 -11.54 -25.87 0.89
CA LYS A 671 -12.21 -25.43 -0.36
C LYS A 671 -13.29 -26.40 -0.83
N GLY A 672 -13.25 -27.64 -0.36
CA GLY A 672 -14.24 -28.68 -0.67
C GLY A 672 -15.40 -28.73 0.34
N GLN A 673 -15.26 -28.04 1.48
CA GLN A 673 -16.31 -27.77 2.45
C GLN A 673 -16.96 -26.43 2.15
#